data_AF-A0A849ZKE5-F1
#
_entry.id   AF-A0A849ZKE5-F1
#
_cell.length_a   1.000
_cell.length_b   1.000
_cell.length_c   1.000
_cell.angle_alpha   90.00
_cell.angle_beta   90.00
_cell.angle_gamma   90.00
#
_symmetry.space_group_name_H-M   'P 1'
#
loop_
_entity.id
_entity.type
_entity.pdbx_description
1 polymer ?
#
loop_
_entity_poly.entity_id
_entity_poly.type
_entity_poly.pdbx_seq_one_letter_code
_entity_poly.pdbx_strand_id
1 'polypeptide(L)'
;MLVIGSAALFSCAQDERAVQDGSVRVVELRSLRTGAEPKLEACAADDSAADACSPLSIGDLVDGRLLRAGQGTSAIFELPSGVRVTLSSETRASGLGTDAIEIERGAVRVESTKPGALPELVAHGHRVAIDPSRVANVVIASDGEEATVTVHRGVALVSAGEGERRLAKGQSATLSSTAVRTVFAPPESTPEIAPQLSAAGALRGLGRMTARVPGREAVVGGVSLARHEVRVDVRDGVATTTVEEVFENETDRVLEGRLVFPVPASASVSRLALWVGKDLVDGEMVERKRAAAIFKGIVDDTVRPRDPALLEWAQGSELSLKIFPIEAKKSRRVLLTYEEPIAELGGSGRYVYPLSAGEDRSTTVGQFSISLRIHGDEVFDVATPTHDAAIANERGATTVAFSAERFTPDRDFVLTWRKQRRESADASQDAASGTFVVRAPVALSEGQDAPPPRGSSRVIVLDASRSQSQGTLSAQASLVTQVVRSMDQGERFALLACDSACTSYPEDGLATVSPEMVEASSAWLSRLSPRGSSDLAGAIAEGARRLPQTDGAQLVVLGDGSPTSGELTASAIVGRVRGALSREADVRFVGVGRTVDELVLRGVADSVGATYERLDPGASPERRIEEIVIGLSQPTLRDVEVELPSGAKLAAAPPGALRLGEELSLA
;
A
#
# COMPACT_ATOMS: atom_id res chain seq x y z
N MET A 1 -52.00 27.77 -10.99
CA MET A 1 -53.12 27.63 -11.94
C MET A 1 -52.98 26.27 -12.62
N LEU A 2 -53.88 25.33 -12.28
CA LEU A 2 -54.17 23.99 -12.89
C LEU A 2 -53.01 22.98 -13.09
N VAL A 3 -53.12 21.65 -12.95
CA VAL A 3 -54.16 20.68 -12.50
C VAL A 3 -53.44 19.34 -12.17
N ILE A 4 -54.06 18.59 -11.27
CA ILE A 4 -53.79 17.23 -10.75
C ILE A 4 -53.89 16.14 -11.85
N GLY A 5 -53.11 15.05 -11.74
CA GLY A 5 -53.30 13.84 -12.56
C GLY A 5 -52.67 12.56 -12.02
N SER A 6 -53.49 11.76 -11.32
CA SER A 6 -53.46 10.30 -11.07
C SER A 6 -52.20 9.58 -10.55
N ALA A 7 -52.31 9.14 -9.29
CA ALA A 7 -51.61 7.99 -8.75
C ALA A 7 -52.14 6.69 -9.37
N ALA A 8 -51.25 5.91 -9.99
CA ALA A 8 -51.49 4.49 -10.30
C ALA A 8 -50.77 3.65 -9.24
N LEU A 9 -51.56 3.06 -8.34
CA LEU A 9 -51.14 2.00 -7.42
C LEU A 9 -50.82 0.75 -8.25
N PHE A 10 -49.55 0.54 -8.59
CA PHE A 10 -49.08 -0.78 -9.01
C PHE A 10 -48.79 -1.61 -7.77
N SER A 11 -49.78 -2.43 -7.41
CA SER A 11 -49.63 -3.61 -6.56
C SER A 11 -48.61 -4.56 -7.23
N CYS A 12 -47.36 -4.56 -6.76
CA CYS A 12 -46.49 -5.72 -6.96
C CYS A 12 -47.03 -6.84 -6.10
N ALA A 13 -47.79 -7.74 -6.72
CA ALA A 13 -48.03 -9.06 -6.18
C ALA A 13 -46.66 -9.71 -5.97
N GLN A 14 -46.35 -10.05 -4.71
CA GLN A 14 -45.25 -10.93 -4.38
C GLN A 14 -45.56 -12.29 -5.02
N ASP A 15 -44.88 -12.58 -6.12
CA ASP A 15 -44.80 -13.94 -6.66
C ASP A 15 -43.79 -14.68 -5.76
N GLU A 16 -44.25 -15.09 -4.57
CA GLU A 16 -43.56 -16.06 -3.70
C GLU A 16 -43.57 -17.42 -4.41
N ARG A 17 -42.75 -17.56 -5.45
CA ARG A 17 -42.26 -18.88 -5.86
C ARG A 17 -41.48 -19.42 -4.67
N ALA A 18 -41.91 -20.58 -4.18
CA ALA A 18 -41.26 -21.33 -3.12
C ALA A 18 -39.75 -21.35 -3.34
N VAL A 19 -39.03 -20.58 -2.51
CA VAL A 19 -37.57 -20.56 -2.45
C VAL A 19 -37.15 -21.98 -2.08
N GLN A 20 -36.47 -22.68 -2.99
CA GLN A 20 -35.86 -23.96 -2.65
C GLN A 20 -34.83 -23.73 -1.56
N ASP A 21 -34.91 -24.56 -0.52
CA ASP A 21 -34.00 -24.60 0.63
C ASP A 21 -32.55 -24.67 0.11
N GLY A 22 -31.76 -23.62 0.31
CA GLY A 22 -30.37 -23.52 -0.16
C GLY A 22 -30.07 -22.54 -1.31
N SER A 23 -31.06 -21.90 -1.93
CA SER A 23 -30.79 -20.89 -2.99
C SER A 23 -30.22 -19.58 -2.43
N VAL A 24 -29.13 -19.08 -3.01
CA VAL A 24 -28.42 -17.86 -2.59
C VAL A 24 -28.59 -16.77 -3.62
N ARG A 25 -28.75 -15.51 -3.19
CA ARG A 25 -28.99 -14.38 -4.09
C ARG A 25 -27.70 -13.61 -4.39
N VAL A 26 -27.52 -13.20 -5.64
CA VAL A 26 -26.53 -12.17 -6.00
C VAL A 26 -27.00 -10.83 -5.46
N VAL A 27 -26.31 -10.30 -4.46
CA VAL A 27 -26.64 -9.01 -3.82
C VAL A 27 -25.95 -7.86 -4.54
N GLU A 28 -24.73 -8.10 -5.03
CA GLU A 28 -23.94 -7.07 -5.69
C GLU A 28 -23.08 -7.68 -6.80
N LEU A 29 -22.95 -6.94 -7.91
CA LEU A 29 -22.07 -7.29 -9.03
C LEU A 29 -21.39 -6.02 -9.54
N ARG A 30 -20.05 -5.98 -9.53
CA ARG A 30 -19.28 -4.77 -9.85
C ARG A 30 -18.03 -5.07 -10.67
N SER A 31 -17.63 -4.07 -11.47
CA SER A 31 -16.36 -4.06 -12.19
C SER A 31 -15.29 -3.29 -11.42
N LEU A 32 -14.13 -3.90 -11.30
CA LEU A 32 -12.91 -3.38 -10.69
C LEU A 32 -12.07 -2.57 -11.68
N ARG A 33 -12.42 -2.61 -12.98
CA ARG A 33 -11.75 -1.86 -14.04
C ARG A 33 -12.64 -0.70 -14.46
N THR A 34 -12.07 0.49 -14.51
CA THR A 34 -12.79 1.68 -14.96
C THR A 34 -13.26 1.48 -16.41
N GLY A 35 -14.57 1.55 -16.64
CA GLY A 35 -15.17 1.42 -17.98
C GLY A 35 -15.43 -0.01 -18.48
N ALA A 36 -15.10 -1.06 -17.71
CA ALA A 36 -15.43 -2.44 -18.09
C ALA A 36 -16.74 -2.90 -17.43
N GLU A 37 -17.51 -3.77 -18.09
CA GLU A 37 -18.68 -4.43 -17.49
C GLU A 37 -18.26 -5.69 -16.71
N PRO A 38 -18.86 -5.94 -15.53
CA PRO A 38 -18.62 -7.18 -14.79
C PRO A 38 -19.21 -8.39 -15.51
N LYS A 39 -18.52 -9.53 -15.41
CA LYS A 39 -18.93 -10.79 -16.02
C LYS A 39 -19.00 -11.89 -14.96
N LEU A 40 -20.20 -12.33 -14.63
CA LEU A 40 -20.44 -13.45 -13.74
C LEU A 40 -21.32 -14.47 -14.46
N GLU A 41 -20.95 -15.75 -14.39
CA GLU A 41 -21.65 -16.83 -15.08
C GLU A 41 -21.85 -18.04 -14.15
N ALA A 42 -22.99 -18.71 -14.28
CA ALA A 42 -23.24 -20.02 -13.69
C ALA A 42 -23.07 -21.11 -14.76
N CYS A 43 -22.13 -22.02 -14.55
CA CYS A 43 -21.76 -23.09 -15.45
C CYS A 43 -22.24 -24.45 -14.93
N ALA A 44 -22.39 -25.43 -15.83
CA ALA A 44 -22.48 -26.83 -15.41
C ALA A 44 -21.11 -27.30 -14.89
N ALA A 45 -21.09 -28.33 -14.04
CA ALA A 45 -19.87 -28.81 -13.40
C ALA A 45 -18.85 -29.48 -14.34
N ASP A 46 -19.19 -29.70 -15.62
CA ASP A 46 -18.36 -30.43 -16.59
C ASP A 46 -17.85 -29.47 -17.69
N ASP A 47 -16.52 -29.27 -17.73
CA ASP A 47 -15.83 -28.28 -18.58
C ASP A 47 -15.87 -28.58 -20.10
N SER A 48 -16.51 -29.69 -20.51
CA SER A 48 -16.48 -30.19 -21.89
C SER A 48 -17.47 -29.53 -22.87
N ALA A 49 -18.31 -28.59 -22.43
CA ALA A 49 -19.24 -27.88 -23.29
C ALA A 49 -19.17 -26.36 -23.05
N ALA A 50 -18.59 -25.62 -23.99
CA ALA A 50 -18.54 -24.16 -23.97
C ALA A 50 -19.94 -23.49 -23.96
N ASP A 51 -21.02 -24.26 -24.22
CA ASP A 51 -22.42 -23.82 -24.25
C ASP A 51 -23.19 -23.97 -22.92
N ALA A 52 -22.54 -24.34 -21.80
CA ALA A 52 -23.23 -24.67 -20.55
C ALA A 52 -23.20 -23.56 -19.45
N CYS A 53 -22.73 -22.35 -19.78
CA CYS A 53 -22.67 -21.21 -18.86
C CYS A 53 -23.76 -20.18 -19.18
N SER A 54 -24.50 -19.75 -18.16
CA SER A 54 -25.50 -18.69 -18.25
C SER A 54 -25.05 -17.46 -17.46
N PRO A 55 -25.11 -16.25 -18.03
CA PRO A 55 -24.75 -15.03 -17.31
C PRO A 55 -25.69 -14.80 -16.12
N LEU A 56 -25.14 -14.26 -15.04
CA LEU A 56 -25.86 -13.89 -13.82
C LEU A 56 -25.87 -12.38 -13.63
N SER A 57 -27.00 -11.87 -13.15
CA SER A 57 -27.26 -10.48 -12.81
C SER A 57 -27.60 -10.32 -11.32
N ILE A 58 -27.59 -9.07 -10.84
CA ILE A 58 -28.04 -8.75 -9.49
C ILE A 58 -29.48 -9.24 -9.29
N GLY A 59 -29.73 -9.96 -8.20
CA GLY A 59 -31.03 -10.53 -7.86
C GLY A 59 -31.24 -11.98 -8.30
N ASP A 60 -30.39 -12.50 -9.19
CA ASP A 60 -30.48 -13.90 -9.62
C ASP A 60 -30.13 -14.85 -8.46
N LEU A 61 -30.73 -16.04 -8.51
CA LEU A 61 -30.50 -17.11 -7.54
C LEU A 61 -29.47 -18.10 -8.08
N VAL A 62 -28.59 -18.55 -7.20
CA VAL A 62 -27.61 -19.61 -7.45
C VAL A 62 -27.86 -20.80 -6.52
N ASP A 63 -27.59 -21.99 -7.02
CA ASP A 63 -27.98 -23.28 -6.45
C ASP A 63 -26.81 -24.28 -6.40
N GLY A 64 -25.64 -23.83 -5.94
CA GLY A 64 -24.45 -24.68 -5.80
C GLY A 64 -23.69 -25.00 -7.09
N ARG A 65 -24.15 -24.51 -8.25
CA ARG A 65 -23.44 -24.64 -9.53
C ARG A 65 -22.05 -23.98 -9.52
N LEU A 66 -21.22 -24.34 -10.50
CA LEU A 66 -19.93 -23.68 -10.73
C LEU A 66 -20.18 -22.22 -11.14
N LEU A 67 -19.59 -21.30 -10.40
CA LEU A 67 -19.62 -19.87 -10.69
C LEU A 67 -18.27 -19.44 -11.27
N ARG A 68 -18.32 -18.62 -12.32
CA ARG A 68 -17.15 -18.02 -12.96
C ARG A 68 -17.26 -16.50 -12.93
N ALA A 69 -16.37 -15.86 -12.17
CA ALA A 69 -16.18 -14.43 -12.20
C ALA A 69 -15.05 -14.09 -13.18
N GLY A 70 -15.35 -13.26 -14.19
CA GLY A 70 -14.38 -12.84 -15.20
C GLY A 70 -13.35 -11.85 -14.64
N GLN A 71 -12.37 -11.54 -15.49
CA GLN A 71 -11.32 -10.59 -15.15
C GLN A 71 -11.90 -9.22 -14.76
N GLY A 72 -11.47 -8.69 -13.61
CA GLY A 72 -11.96 -7.44 -13.04
C GLY A 72 -13.38 -7.52 -12.47
N THR A 73 -13.97 -8.70 -12.26
CA THR A 73 -15.33 -8.82 -11.69
C THR A 73 -15.28 -9.10 -10.18
N SER A 74 -16.15 -8.47 -9.40
CA SER A 74 -16.41 -8.80 -8.00
C SER A 74 -17.91 -9.05 -7.81
N ALA A 75 -18.27 -10.12 -7.12
CA ALA A 75 -19.66 -10.52 -6.88
C ALA A 75 -19.88 -10.84 -5.41
N ILE A 76 -20.93 -10.26 -4.82
CA ILE A 76 -21.29 -10.45 -3.41
C ILE A 76 -22.61 -11.20 -3.32
N PHE A 77 -22.63 -12.18 -2.45
CA PHE A 77 -23.75 -13.06 -2.15
C PHE A 77 -24.06 -12.98 -0.66
N GLU A 78 -25.34 -13.10 -0.31
CA GLU A 78 -25.78 -13.17 1.08
C GLU A 78 -26.53 -14.48 1.29
N LEU A 79 -26.00 -15.31 2.18
CA LEU A 79 -26.61 -16.57 2.56
C LEU A 79 -27.81 -16.30 3.47
N PRO A 80 -28.79 -17.22 3.57
CA PRO A 80 -29.94 -17.08 4.47
C PRO A 80 -29.58 -16.83 5.94
N SER A 81 -28.39 -17.25 6.37
CA SER A 81 -27.85 -17.01 7.72
C SER A 81 -27.44 -15.54 7.96
N GLY A 82 -27.37 -14.71 6.92
CA GLY A 82 -26.81 -13.35 6.94
C GLY A 82 -25.29 -13.32 6.78
N VAL A 83 -24.68 -14.45 6.39
CA VAL A 83 -23.27 -14.56 6.04
C VAL A 83 -23.08 -14.00 4.63
N ARG A 84 -22.09 -13.13 4.47
CA ARG A 84 -21.71 -12.57 3.17
C ARG A 84 -20.59 -13.40 2.56
N VAL A 85 -20.72 -13.76 1.29
CA VAL A 85 -19.67 -14.40 0.51
C VAL A 85 -19.32 -13.52 -0.68
N THR A 86 -18.04 -13.21 -0.86
CA THR A 86 -17.56 -12.38 -1.97
C THR A 86 -16.63 -13.21 -2.86
N LEU A 87 -16.94 -13.27 -4.16
CA LEU A 87 -16.07 -13.82 -5.21
C LEU A 87 -15.29 -12.68 -5.87
N SER A 88 -13.99 -12.87 -6.06
CA SER A 88 -13.10 -11.91 -6.71
C SER A 88 -12.93 -12.13 -8.21
N SER A 89 -12.10 -11.29 -8.84
CA SER A 89 -11.70 -11.42 -10.24
C SER A 89 -11.14 -12.81 -10.52
N GLU A 90 -11.52 -13.38 -11.67
CA GLU A 90 -11.00 -14.67 -12.15
C GLU A 90 -11.28 -15.85 -11.21
N THR A 91 -12.35 -15.75 -10.41
CA THR A 91 -12.75 -16.81 -9.48
C THR A 91 -13.57 -17.90 -10.15
N ARG A 92 -13.22 -19.15 -9.84
CA ARG A 92 -13.96 -20.38 -10.15
C ARG A 92 -14.28 -21.07 -8.83
N ALA A 93 -15.54 -21.06 -8.44
CA ALA A 93 -16.00 -21.67 -7.19
C ALA A 93 -17.36 -22.35 -7.35
N SER A 94 -17.59 -23.45 -6.65
CA SER A 94 -18.84 -24.20 -6.68
C SER A 94 -19.38 -24.43 -5.26
N GLY A 95 -20.60 -24.96 -5.14
CA GLY A 95 -21.20 -25.28 -3.84
C GLY A 95 -21.76 -24.07 -3.08
N LEU A 96 -21.83 -22.89 -3.69
CA LEU A 96 -22.43 -21.72 -3.05
C LEU A 96 -23.92 -21.93 -2.79
N GLY A 97 -24.34 -21.87 -1.51
CA GLY A 97 -25.68 -22.23 -1.06
C GLY A 97 -25.80 -23.65 -0.50
N THR A 98 -24.71 -24.40 -0.50
CA THR A 98 -24.58 -25.70 0.18
C THR A 98 -23.74 -25.55 1.45
N ASP A 99 -23.50 -26.66 2.15
CA ASP A 99 -22.68 -26.68 3.37
C ASP A 99 -21.18 -26.43 3.11
N ALA A 100 -20.72 -26.62 1.87
CA ALA A 100 -19.32 -26.46 1.49
C ALA A 100 -19.15 -25.66 0.19
N ILE A 101 -18.19 -24.73 0.17
CA ILE A 101 -17.81 -23.96 -1.02
C ILE A 101 -16.45 -24.45 -1.49
N GLU A 102 -16.39 -25.01 -2.70
CA GLU A 102 -15.15 -25.48 -3.31
C GLU A 102 -14.56 -24.42 -4.22
N ILE A 103 -13.26 -24.17 -4.08
CA ILE A 103 -12.53 -23.08 -4.71
C ILE A 103 -11.44 -23.68 -5.60
N GLU A 104 -11.65 -23.61 -6.92
CA GLU A 104 -10.68 -24.10 -7.91
C GLU A 104 -9.59 -23.04 -8.16
N ARG A 105 -10.01 -21.79 -8.37
CA ARG A 105 -9.15 -20.65 -8.71
C ARG A 105 -9.78 -19.33 -8.27
N GLY A 106 -8.97 -18.29 -8.12
CA GLY A 106 -9.34 -16.97 -7.64
C GLY A 106 -9.58 -16.96 -6.14
N ALA A 107 -10.19 -15.88 -5.63
CA ALA A 107 -10.37 -15.69 -4.19
C ALA A 107 -11.85 -15.63 -3.78
N VAL A 108 -12.15 -16.28 -2.65
CA VAL A 108 -13.45 -16.27 -1.97
C VAL A 108 -13.27 -15.76 -0.55
N ARG A 109 -14.11 -14.80 -0.15
CA ARG A 109 -14.18 -14.25 1.20
C ARG A 109 -15.49 -14.62 1.86
N VAL A 110 -15.43 -15.05 3.12
CA VAL A 110 -16.59 -15.32 3.97
C VAL A 110 -16.59 -14.38 5.17
N GLU A 111 -17.68 -13.64 5.34
CA GLU A 111 -17.84 -12.66 6.43
C GLU A 111 -19.13 -12.86 7.22
N SER A 112 -19.01 -12.82 8.55
CA SER A 112 -20.16 -12.84 9.45
C SER A 112 -20.13 -11.70 10.45
N THR A 113 -21.30 -11.11 10.68
CA THR A 113 -21.49 -10.00 11.64
C THR A 113 -21.99 -10.48 13.00
N LYS A 114 -22.39 -11.75 13.12
CA LYS A 114 -22.83 -12.43 14.34
C LYS A 114 -22.34 -13.88 14.36
N PRO A 115 -22.12 -14.49 15.53
CA PRO A 115 -21.90 -15.93 15.65
C PRO A 115 -23.05 -16.73 15.02
N GLY A 116 -22.75 -17.86 14.40
CA GLY A 116 -23.72 -18.70 13.71
C GLY A 116 -23.07 -19.69 12.75
N ALA A 117 -23.90 -20.48 12.08
CA ALA A 117 -23.45 -21.45 11.07
C ALA A 117 -22.75 -20.74 9.89
N LEU A 118 -21.59 -21.25 9.50
CA LEU A 118 -20.76 -20.77 8.41
C LEU A 118 -20.51 -21.93 7.44
N PRO A 119 -20.40 -21.65 6.13
CA PRO A 119 -20.04 -22.69 5.16
C PRO A 119 -18.62 -23.18 5.43
N GLU A 120 -18.39 -24.47 5.22
CA GLU A 120 -17.04 -25.01 5.12
C GLU A 120 -16.42 -24.58 3.78
N LEU A 121 -15.13 -24.31 3.75
CA LEU A 121 -14.43 -23.99 2.51
C LEU A 121 -13.51 -25.15 2.12
N VAL A 122 -13.41 -25.43 0.82
CA VAL A 122 -12.58 -26.52 0.29
C VAL A 122 -11.67 -25.96 -0.79
N ALA A 123 -10.37 -26.22 -0.67
CA ALA A 123 -9.39 -25.88 -1.69
C ALA A 123 -8.30 -26.97 -1.73
N HIS A 124 -7.95 -27.43 -2.93
CA HIS A 124 -6.94 -28.49 -3.15
C HIS A 124 -7.19 -29.77 -2.32
N GLY A 125 -8.46 -30.13 -2.10
CA GLY A 125 -8.85 -31.31 -1.33
C GLY A 125 -8.76 -31.15 0.19
N HIS A 126 -8.32 -30.00 0.70
CA HIS A 126 -8.29 -29.69 2.13
C HIS A 126 -9.55 -28.95 2.55
N ARG A 127 -10.06 -29.28 3.74
CA ARG A 127 -11.23 -28.64 4.33
C ARG A 127 -10.81 -27.54 5.29
N VAL A 128 -11.55 -26.43 5.28
CA VAL A 128 -11.34 -25.28 6.15
C VAL A 128 -12.65 -24.96 6.86
N ALA A 129 -12.75 -25.37 8.13
CA ALA A 129 -13.89 -25.11 8.98
C ALA A 129 -13.72 -23.79 9.75
N ILE A 130 -14.73 -22.92 9.73
CA ILE A 130 -14.69 -21.63 10.43
C ILE A 130 -15.45 -21.75 11.76
N ASP A 131 -14.86 -21.28 12.86
CA ASP A 131 -15.45 -21.38 14.21
C ASP A 131 -16.78 -20.59 14.30
N PRO A 132 -17.94 -21.28 14.45
CA PRO A 132 -19.25 -20.65 14.42
C PRO A 132 -19.57 -19.88 15.71
N SER A 133 -18.79 -20.08 16.79
CA SER A 133 -18.98 -19.38 18.06
C SER A 133 -18.53 -17.92 18.01
N ARG A 134 -17.86 -17.53 16.91
CA ARG A 134 -17.29 -16.20 16.71
C ARG A 134 -17.79 -15.59 15.41
N VAL A 135 -17.69 -14.27 15.36
CA VAL A 135 -17.71 -13.55 14.08
C VAL A 135 -16.44 -13.86 13.31
N ALA A 136 -16.56 -14.01 11.99
CA ALA A 136 -15.47 -14.46 11.15
C ALA A 136 -15.31 -13.56 9.92
N ASN A 137 -14.06 -13.43 9.49
CA ASN A 137 -13.69 -12.88 8.19
C ASN A 137 -12.50 -13.70 7.71
N VAL A 138 -12.75 -14.61 6.77
CA VAL A 138 -11.78 -15.58 6.27
C VAL A 138 -11.74 -15.48 4.76
N VAL A 139 -10.54 -15.43 4.19
CA VAL A 139 -10.30 -15.40 2.76
C VAL A 139 -9.52 -16.64 2.36
N ILE A 140 -9.92 -17.27 1.27
CA ILE A 140 -9.12 -18.29 0.58
C ILE A 140 -8.91 -17.82 -0.84
N ALA A 141 -7.66 -17.74 -1.30
CA ALA A 141 -7.39 -17.64 -2.73
C ALA A 141 -6.58 -18.81 -3.24
N SER A 142 -6.81 -19.16 -4.51
CA SER A 142 -6.19 -20.27 -5.22
C SER A 142 -5.73 -19.80 -6.60
N ASP A 143 -4.52 -20.16 -7.01
CA ASP A 143 -4.05 -19.97 -8.40
C ASP A 143 -4.32 -21.22 -9.28
N GLY A 144 -4.77 -22.31 -8.65
CA GLY A 144 -5.02 -23.61 -9.28
C GLY A 144 -3.89 -24.63 -9.05
N GLU A 145 -2.76 -24.23 -8.46
CA GLU A 145 -1.70 -25.14 -8.00
C GLU A 145 -1.60 -25.16 -6.47
N GLU A 146 -1.72 -23.98 -5.85
CA GLU A 146 -1.77 -23.80 -4.39
C GLU A 146 -2.95 -22.92 -4.01
N ALA A 147 -3.32 -22.93 -2.72
CA ALA A 147 -4.27 -21.99 -2.15
C ALA A 147 -3.76 -21.43 -0.83
N THR A 148 -4.00 -20.15 -0.55
CA THR A 148 -3.72 -19.56 0.77
C THR A 148 -5.01 -19.27 1.52
N VAL A 149 -5.13 -19.80 2.74
CA VAL A 149 -6.16 -19.44 3.71
C VAL A 149 -5.64 -18.30 4.58
N THR A 150 -6.39 -17.22 4.75
CA THR A 150 -6.04 -16.08 5.62
C THR A 150 -7.20 -15.75 6.55
N VAL A 151 -6.93 -15.66 7.86
CA VAL A 151 -7.94 -15.30 8.87
C VAL A 151 -7.79 -13.83 9.25
N HIS A 152 -8.68 -12.99 8.74
CA HIS A 152 -8.75 -11.57 9.11
C HIS A 152 -9.42 -11.38 10.48
N ARG A 153 -10.39 -12.25 10.82
CA ARG A 153 -11.11 -12.26 12.10
C ARG A 153 -11.63 -13.66 12.41
N GLY A 154 -11.65 -14.02 13.69
CA GLY A 154 -12.15 -15.32 14.16
C GLY A 154 -11.07 -16.40 14.18
N VAL A 155 -11.50 -17.64 13.98
CA VAL A 155 -10.64 -18.84 14.00
C VAL A 155 -11.08 -19.76 12.86
N ALA A 156 -10.11 -20.32 12.13
CA ALA A 156 -10.34 -21.37 11.15
C ALA A 156 -9.53 -22.62 11.51
N LEU A 157 -10.07 -23.80 11.22
CA LEU A 157 -9.42 -25.09 11.38
C LEU A 157 -9.21 -25.67 9.97
N VAL A 158 -7.96 -25.89 9.59
CA VAL A 158 -7.58 -26.50 8.33
C VAL A 158 -7.31 -27.98 8.55
N SER A 159 -8.09 -28.84 7.92
CA SER A 159 -7.94 -30.30 7.97
C SER A 159 -7.05 -30.77 6.84
N ALA A 160 -5.89 -31.33 7.19
CA ALA A 160 -4.82 -31.70 6.27
C ALA A 160 -4.32 -33.12 6.54
N GLY A 161 -4.79 -34.11 5.77
CA GLY A 161 -4.35 -35.50 5.91
C GLY A 161 -4.53 -36.04 7.35
N GLU A 162 -3.42 -36.18 8.10
CA GLU A 162 -3.37 -36.77 9.44
C GLU A 162 -3.55 -35.78 10.62
N GLY A 163 -3.85 -34.49 10.38
CA GLY A 163 -4.06 -33.53 11.47
C GLY A 163 -4.84 -32.27 11.13
N GLU A 164 -5.28 -31.56 12.18
CA GLU A 164 -5.90 -30.25 12.10
C GLU A 164 -4.90 -29.15 12.45
N ARG A 165 -4.89 -28.07 11.67
CA ARG A 165 -4.11 -26.87 11.93
C ARG A 165 -5.06 -25.72 12.25
N ARG A 166 -4.91 -25.13 13.44
CA ARG A 166 -5.70 -23.99 13.88
C ARG A 166 -5.06 -22.68 13.43
N LEU A 167 -5.80 -21.88 12.67
CA LEU A 167 -5.46 -20.53 12.26
C LEU A 167 -6.29 -19.53 13.07
N ALA A 168 -5.61 -18.58 13.70
CA ALA A 168 -6.20 -17.44 14.39
C ALA A 168 -6.04 -16.16 13.55
N LYS A 169 -6.67 -15.08 14.01
CA LYS A 169 -6.54 -13.73 13.44
C LYS A 169 -5.08 -13.37 13.10
N GLY A 170 -4.86 -12.89 11.87
CA GLY A 170 -3.56 -12.49 11.34
C GLY A 170 -2.67 -13.64 10.85
N GLN A 171 -3.14 -14.89 10.96
CA GLN A 171 -2.43 -16.08 10.49
C GLN A 171 -2.97 -16.55 9.14
N SER A 172 -2.08 -17.21 8.38
CA SER A 172 -2.41 -17.83 7.12
C SER A 172 -1.88 -19.27 7.03
N ALA A 173 -2.35 -20.03 6.06
CA ALA A 173 -1.74 -21.31 5.67
C ALA A 173 -1.77 -21.46 4.16
N THR A 174 -0.71 -22.00 3.59
CA THR A 174 -0.67 -22.45 2.20
C THR A 174 -1.08 -23.92 2.15
N LEU A 175 -1.97 -24.24 1.23
CA LEU A 175 -2.54 -25.54 0.94
C LEU A 175 -2.06 -25.97 -0.44
N SER A 176 -1.42 -27.14 -0.52
CA SER A 176 -1.12 -27.81 -1.79
C SER A 176 -1.68 -29.22 -1.75
N SER A 177 -1.73 -29.91 -2.89
CA SER A 177 -2.24 -31.29 -2.96
C SER A 177 -1.56 -32.29 -2.00
N THR A 178 -0.37 -31.98 -1.49
CA THR A 178 0.43 -32.89 -0.64
C THR A 178 0.75 -32.34 0.75
N ALA A 179 0.54 -31.05 1.02
CA ALA A 179 0.95 -30.44 2.28
C ALA A 179 0.08 -29.26 2.69
N VAL A 180 0.04 -29.02 4.00
CA VAL A 180 -0.45 -27.77 4.59
C VAL A 180 0.67 -27.15 5.42
N ARG A 181 1.03 -25.93 5.07
CA ARG A 181 2.12 -25.17 5.70
C ARG A 181 1.56 -23.90 6.30
N THR A 182 1.69 -23.73 7.61
CA THR A 182 1.33 -22.46 8.26
C THR A 182 2.32 -21.40 7.80
N VAL A 183 1.79 -20.32 7.25
CA VAL A 183 2.58 -19.20 6.76
C VAL A 183 2.00 -17.92 7.34
N PHE A 184 2.84 -16.94 7.55
CA PHE A 184 2.36 -15.58 7.77
C PHE A 184 2.54 -14.93 6.43
N ALA A 185 1.45 -14.63 5.77
CA ALA A 185 1.45 -13.94 4.49
C ALA A 185 0.52 -12.73 4.65
N PRO A 186 0.71 -11.64 3.90
CA PRO A 186 -0.37 -10.69 3.74
C PRO A 186 -1.56 -11.41 3.12
N PRO A 187 -2.76 -10.84 3.27
CA PRO A 187 -3.94 -11.40 2.63
C PRO A 187 -3.73 -11.47 1.12
N GLU A 188 -4.02 -12.62 0.54
CA GLU A 188 -4.48 -12.64 -0.85
C GLU A 188 -5.84 -11.95 -0.85
N SER A 189 -5.89 -10.66 -1.20
CA SER A 189 -7.14 -9.90 -1.15
C SER A 189 -8.12 -10.40 -2.22
N THR A 190 -9.34 -10.77 -1.82
CA THR A 190 -10.53 -10.45 -2.61
C THR A 190 -10.65 -8.92 -2.63
N PRO A 191 -10.65 -8.24 -3.78
CA PRO A 191 -10.87 -6.81 -3.82
C PRO A 191 -12.30 -6.49 -3.36
N GLU A 192 -12.42 -6.02 -2.13
CA GLU A 192 -13.62 -5.31 -1.65
C GLU A 192 -13.56 -3.85 -2.14
N ILE A 193 -14.67 -3.34 -2.67
CA ILE A 193 -14.76 -2.00 -3.25
C ILE A 193 -15.47 -1.06 -2.28
N ALA A 194 -14.76 -0.08 -1.72
CA ALA A 194 -15.37 1.14 -1.16
C ALA A 194 -15.36 2.27 -2.21
N PRO A 195 -16.23 3.30 -2.10
CA PRO A 195 -16.41 4.31 -3.13
C PRO A 195 -15.12 5.09 -3.40
N GLN A 196 -14.91 5.42 -4.67
CA GLN A 196 -13.81 6.22 -5.17
C GLN A 196 -13.79 7.59 -4.49
N LEU A 197 -12.96 7.73 -3.45
CA LEU A 197 -12.50 9.02 -2.99
C LEU A 197 -11.30 9.41 -3.84
N SER A 198 -11.39 10.62 -4.39
CA SER A 198 -10.35 11.29 -5.18
C SER A 198 -8.96 11.08 -4.58
N ALA A 199 -8.11 10.38 -5.35
CA ALA A 199 -6.75 10.02 -4.99
C ALA A 199 -5.84 11.25 -5.07
N ALA A 200 -5.38 11.75 -3.93
CA ALA A 200 -4.33 12.75 -3.84
C ALA A 200 -3.30 12.23 -2.83
N GLY A 201 -2.35 11.40 -3.30
CA GLY A 201 -1.66 10.42 -2.42
C GLY A 201 -0.13 10.28 -2.37
N ALA A 202 0.64 10.41 -3.46
CA ALA A 202 2.10 10.28 -3.41
C ALA A 202 2.83 11.62 -3.25
N LEU A 203 4.16 11.57 -3.24
CA LEU A 203 5.04 12.72 -3.51
C LEU A 203 4.39 13.64 -4.54
N ARG A 204 4.44 14.96 -4.32
CA ARG A 204 3.69 15.89 -5.18
C ARG A 204 4.27 15.93 -6.59
N GLY A 205 3.65 15.14 -7.47
CA GLY A 205 3.70 15.22 -8.92
C GLY A 205 5.08 15.16 -9.58
N LEU A 206 5.03 15.36 -10.89
CA LEU A 206 6.19 15.69 -11.73
C LEU A 206 6.96 16.85 -11.08
N GLY A 207 8.28 16.79 -11.06
CA GLY A 207 9.09 17.82 -10.40
C GLY A 207 8.66 19.25 -10.77
N ARG A 208 8.74 20.19 -9.82
CA ARG A 208 8.33 21.58 -10.07
C ARG A 208 9.44 22.35 -10.75
N MET A 209 9.19 22.85 -11.96
CA MET A 209 10.04 23.85 -12.61
C MET A 209 9.53 25.27 -12.31
N THR A 210 10.43 26.09 -11.77
CA THR A 210 10.21 27.55 -11.69
C THR A 210 11.28 28.26 -12.50
N ALA A 211 10.91 29.35 -13.17
CA ALA A 211 11.84 30.11 -13.98
C ALA A 211 11.89 31.58 -13.56
N ARG A 212 13.05 32.22 -13.73
CA ARG A 212 13.22 33.67 -13.50
C ARG A 212 14.14 34.26 -14.55
N VAL A 213 14.03 35.57 -14.75
CA VAL A 213 15.01 36.30 -15.57
C VAL A 213 16.32 36.42 -14.77
N PRO A 214 17.49 36.10 -15.34
CA PRO A 214 18.78 36.22 -14.65
C PRO A 214 18.94 37.61 -14.01
N GLY A 215 19.39 37.64 -12.75
CA GLY A 215 19.54 38.88 -11.98
C GLY A 215 18.24 39.49 -11.42
N ARG A 216 17.07 38.86 -11.62
CA ARG A 216 15.80 39.26 -11.00
C ARG A 216 15.29 38.17 -10.05
N GLU A 217 14.59 38.58 -9.00
CA GLU A 217 14.00 37.64 -8.02
C GLU A 217 12.62 37.13 -8.42
N ALA A 218 11.88 37.89 -9.23
CA ALA A 218 10.52 37.52 -9.63
C ALA A 218 10.49 36.26 -10.53
N VAL A 219 9.69 35.27 -10.12
CA VAL A 219 9.37 34.09 -10.92
C VAL A 219 8.49 34.49 -12.10
N VAL A 220 8.78 33.94 -13.27
CA VAL A 220 8.01 34.12 -14.51
C VAL A 220 7.55 32.78 -15.04
N GLY A 221 6.41 32.77 -15.73
CA GLY A 221 5.96 31.62 -16.51
C GLY A 221 6.68 31.51 -17.86
N GLY A 222 6.31 30.50 -18.65
CA GLY A 222 6.83 30.29 -20.00
C GLY A 222 7.92 29.22 -20.11
N VAL A 223 8.08 28.38 -19.09
CA VAL A 223 8.80 27.10 -19.23
C VAL A 223 7.78 25.97 -19.08
N SER A 224 7.64 25.14 -20.10
CA SER A 224 6.72 24.00 -20.14
C SER A 224 7.47 22.66 -20.14
N LEU A 225 6.84 21.61 -19.61
CA LEU A 225 7.37 20.25 -19.61
C LEU A 225 6.93 19.56 -20.91
N ALA A 226 7.79 19.60 -21.93
CA ALA A 226 7.50 19.08 -23.26
C ALA A 226 7.53 17.55 -23.29
N ARG A 227 8.45 16.91 -22.58
CA ARG A 227 8.58 15.45 -22.53
C ARG A 227 8.95 14.97 -21.14
N HIS A 228 8.33 13.87 -20.73
CA HIS A 228 8.59 13.17 -19.47
C HIS A 228 8.63 11.67 -19.73
N GLU A 229 9.83 11.10 -19.71
CA GLU A 229 10.06 9.68 -19.98
C GLU A 229 10.59 8.98 -18.72
N VAL A 230 9.92 7.91 -18.33
CA VAL A 230 10.25 7.11 -17.14
C VAL A 230 10.56 5.69 -17.56
N ARG A 231 11.71 5.18 -17.13
CA ARG A 231 12.10 3.77 -17.31
C ARG A 231 12.39 3.18 -15.94
N VAL A 232 11.77 2.05 -15.64
CA VAL A 232 11.90 1.35 -14.36
C VAL A 232 12.37 -0.07 -14.62
N ASP A 233 13.45 -0.47 -13.97
CA ASP A 233 13.95 -1.85 -13.99
C ASP A 233 13.88 -2.41 -12.57
N VAL A 234 13.06 -3.44 -12.37
CA VAL A 234 12.84 -4.08 -11.07
C VAL A 234 13.54 -5.43 -11.08
N ARG A 235 14.65 -5.53 -10.33
CA ARG A 235 15.45 -6.74 -10.20
C ARG A 235 15.81 -6.95 -8.73
N ASP A 236 15.71 -8.19 -8.27
CA ASP A 236 16.12 -8.58 -6.93
C ASP A 236 15.53 -7.74 -5.77
N GLY A 237 14.30 -7.28 -5.93
CA GLY A 237 13.62 -6.46 -4.92
C GLY A 237 14.03 -4.99 -4.92
N VAL A 238 14.83 -4.54 -5.90
CA VAL A 238 15.22 -3.13 -6.07
C VAL A 238 14.64 -2.60 -7.38
N ALA A 239 14.02 -1.43 -7.33
CA ALA A 239 13.58 -0.69 -8.50
C ALA A 239 14.59 0.41 -8.83
N THR A 240 15.16 0.35 -10.03
CA THR A 240 15.99 1.42 -10.61
C THR A 240 15.13 2.27 -11.52
N THR A 241 14.87 3.51 -11.14
CA THR A 241 14.02 4.44 -11.89
C THR A 241 14.87 5.52 -12.53
N THR A 242 14.81 5.60 -13.85
CA THR A 242 15.42 6.66 -14.66
C THR A 242 14.35 7.57 -15.24
N VAL A 243 14.46 8.86 -14.96
CA VAL A 243 13.55 9.91 -15.40
C VAL A 243 14.30 10.86 -16.33
N GLU A 244 13.81 11.04 -17.55
CA GLU A 244 14.29 12.02 -18.53
C GLU A 244 13.21 13.08 -18.77
N GLU A 245 13.54 14.34 -18.45
CA GLU A 245 12.64 15.48 -18.61
C GLU A 245 13.18 16.46 -19.64
N VAL A 246 12.32 16.95 -20.54
CA VAL A 246 12.63 18.01 -21.50
C VAL A 246 11.75 19.22 -21.21
N PHE A 247 12.39 20.32 -20.84
CA PHE A 247 11.75 21.61 -20.59
C PHE A 247 11.95 22.53 -21.79
N GLU A 248 10.91 23.24 -22.22
CA GLU A 248 10.96 24.21 -23.31
C GLU A 248 10.73 25.63 -22.79
N ASN A 249 11.59 26.57 -23.19
CA ASN A 249 11.38 27.99 -22.92
C ASN A 249 10.58 28.61 -24.06
N GLU A 250 9.31 28.89 -23.79
CA GLU A 250 8.36 29.49 -24.71
C GLU A 250 8.53 31.02 -24.84
N THR A 251 9.45 31.63 -24.09
CA THR A 251 9.69 33.08 -24.11
C THR A 251 10.80 33.48 -25.07
N ASP A 252 10.89 34.78 -25.38
CA ASP A 252 11.97 35.37 -26.18
C ASP A 252 13.17 35.82 -25.32
N ARG A 253 13.28 35.32 -24.08
CA ARG A 253 14.31 35.71 -23.11
C ARG A 253 15.06 34.50 -22.61
N VAL A 254 16.34 34.67 -22.26
CA VAL A 254 17.08 33.65 -21.52
C VAL A 254 16.55 33.59 -20.09
N LEU A 255 16.26 32.38 -19.63
CA LEU A 255 15.73 32.13 -18.29
C LEU A 255 16.72 31.31 -17.45
N GLU A 256 16.61 31.47 -16.14
CA GLU A 256 17.21 30.60 -15.14
C GLU A 256 16.11 29.74 -14.53
N GLY A 257 16.24 28.42 -14.62
CA GLY A 257 15.31 27.44 -14.05
C GLY A 257 15.77 26.90 -12.71
N ARG A 258 14.82 26.61 -11.83
CA ARG A 258 15.00 25.78 -10.63
C ARG A 258 14.00 24.64 -10.70
N LEU A 259 14.51 23.44 -10.95
CA LEU A 259 13.79 22.19 -10.88
C LEU A 259 13.84 21.68 -9.44
N VAL A 260 12.70 21.25 -8.90
CA VAL A 260 12.60 20.55 -7.62
C VAL A 260 11.94 19.20 -7.89
N PHE A 261 12.69 18.12 -7.75
CA PHE A 261 12.23 16.77 -8.02
C PHE A 261 12.02 16.01 -6.71
N PRO A 262 10.83 15.44 -6.46
CA PRO A 262 10.61 14.60 -5.29
C PRO A 262 11.16 13.19 -5.52
N VAL A 263 11.92 12.66 -4.58
CA VAL A 263 12.51 11.31 -4.63
C VAL A 263 11.96 10.49 -3.47
N PRO A 264 11.68 9.18 -3.60
CA PRO A 264 11.25 8.37 -2.46
C PRO A 264 12.28 8.44 -1.32
N ALA A 265 11.82 8.50 -0.06
CA ALA A 265 12.72 8.68 1.08
C ALA A 265 13.65 7.47 1.32
N SER A 266 13.23 6.28 0.87
CA SER A 266 14.05 5.07 0.84
C SER A 266 15.00 5.00 -0.36
N ALA A 267 14.91 5.94 -1.30
CA ALA A 267 15.68 5.88 -2.52
C ALA A 267 17.07 6.52 -2.37
N SER A 268 18.05 5.90 -3.02
CA SER A 268 19.38 6.46 -3.22
C SER A 268 19.49 7.03 -4.62
N VAL A 269 19.97 8.26 -4.75
CA VAL A 269 20.17 8.91 -6.04
C VAL A 269 21.51 8.46 -6.61
N SER A 270 21.48 7.71 -7.71
CA SER A 270 22.69 7.15 -8.32
C SER A 270 23.22 7.99 -9.49
N ARG A 271 22.37 8.78 -10.15
CA ARG A 271 22.79 9.63 -11.27
C ARG A 271 21.96 10.90 -11.40
N LEU A 272 22.60 12.02 -11.65
CA LEU A 272 21.95 13.22 -12.17
C LEU A 272 22.80 13.79 -13.29
N ALA A 273 22.20 14.12 -14.42
CA ALA A 273 22.92 14.61 -15.58
C ALA A 273 22.11 15.63 -16.38
N LEU A 274 22.81 16.55 -17.04
CA LEU A 274 22.25 17.60 -17.89
C LEU A 274 22.87 17.50 -19.29
N TRP A 275 22.06 17.70 -20.33
CA TRP A 275 22.62 17.85 -21.67
C TRP A 275 23.20 19.25 -21.89
N VAL A 276 24.46 19.28 -22.32
CA VAL A 276 25.17 20.48 -22.78
C VAL A 276 25.50 20.29 -24.26
N GLY A 277 24.74 20.96 -25.13
CA GLY A 277 24.78 20.69 -26.56
C GLY A 277 24.29 19.27 -26.86
N LYS A 278 25.21 18.38 -27.30
CA LYS A 278 24.91 16.97 -27.60
C LYS A 278 25.36 16.01 -26.51
N ASP A 279 26.22 16.47 -25.61
CA ASP A 279 26.88 15.63 -24.62
C ASP A 279 26.07 15.61 -23.33
N LEU A 280 25.95 14.43 -22.72
CA LEU A 280 25.39 14.26 -21.40
C LEU A 280 26.48 14.50 -20.36
N VAL A 281 26.32 15.51 -19.53
CA VAL A 281 27.27 15.88 -18.49
C VAL A 281 26.71 15.44 -17.14
N ASP A 282 27.38 14.49 -16.49
CA ASP A 282 27.03 14.05 -15.14
C ASP A 282 27.35 15.13 -14.11
N GLY A 283 26.44 15.32 -13.15
CA GLY A 283 26.63 16.20 -12.02
C GLY A 283 27.49 15.53 -10.95
N GLU A 284 28.46 16.27 -10.40
CA GLU A 284 29.26 15.80 -9.26
C GLU A 284 28.53 16.13 -7.95
N MET A 285 28.26 15.12 -7.11
CA MET A 285 27.71 15.33 -5.77
C MET A 285 28.77 15.94 -4.85
N VAL A 286 28.52 17.17 -4.39
CA VAL A 286 29.43 17.92 -3.53
C VAL A 286 28.72 18.44 -2.27
N GLU A 287 29.49 18.65 -1.19
CA GLU A 287 28.98 19.20 0.07
C GLU A 287 28.36 20.59 -0.12
N ARG A 288 27.27 20.90 0.61
CA ARG A 288 26.42 22.08 0.39
C ARG A 288 27.17 23.42 0.36
N LYS A 289 28.15 23.64 1.25
CA LYS A 289 28.91 24.92 1.27
C LYS A 289 29.86 25.00 0.08
N ARG A 290 30.48 23.89 -0.27
CA ARG A 290 31.34 23.77 -1.47
C ARG A 290 30.54 23.99 -2.75
N ALA A 291 29.33 23.44 -2.82
CA ALA A 291 28.39 23.59 -3.93
C ALA A 291 28.09 25.09 -4.22
N ALA A 292 27.64 25.83 -3.21
CA ALA A 292 27.29 27.24 -3.33
C ALA A 292 28.48 28.13 -3.76
N ALA A 293 29.70 27.80 -3.30
CA ALA A 293 30.91 28.51 -3.69
C ALA A 293 31.28 28.28 -5.17
N ILE A 294 31.15 27.05 -5.67
CA ILE A 294 31.41 26.70 -7.08
C ILE A 294 30.42 27.44 -7.99
N PHE A 295 29.12 27.39 -7.66
CA PHE A 295 28.09 28.05 -8.47
C PHE A 295 28.26 29.56 -8.54
N LYS A 296 28.52 30.21 -7.40
CA LYS A 296 28.77 31.66 -7.36
C LYS A 296 29.98 32.03 -8.24
N GLY A 297 31.07 31.25 -8.14
CA GLY A 297 32.25 31.46 -8.97
C GLY A 297 32.02 31.31 -10.48
N ILE A 298 31.10 30.43 -10.90
CA ILE A 298 30.76 30.24 -12.32
C ILE A 298 29.82 31.34 -12.84
N VAL A 299 28.84 31.76 -12.05
CA VAL A 299 27.89 32.84 -12.46
C VAL A 299 28.57 34.20 -12.50
N ASP A 300 29.52 34.46 -11.60
CA ASP A 300 30.26 35.72 -11.57
C ASP A 300 31.36 35.77 -12.67
N ASP A 301 31.73 34.63 -13.27
CA ASP A 301 32.71 34.56 -14.38
C ASP A 301 32.05 34.94 -15.72
N THR A 302 32.01 36.25 -15.99
CA THR A 302 31.39 36.84 -17.19
C THR A 302 32.16 36.58 -18.48
N VAL A 303 33.33 35.92 -18.42
CA VAL A 303 34.25 35.73 -19.55
C VAL A 303 34.12 34.34 -20.18
N ARG A 304 33.61 33.33 -19.43
CA ARG A 304 33.35 31.97 -19.91
C ARG A 304 32.12 31.39 -19.21
N PRO A 305 30.91 31.53 -19.76
CA PRO A 305 29.74 30.86 -19.20
C PRO A 305 29.95 29.34 -19.27
N ARG A 306 30.30 28.71 -18.15
CA ARG A 306 30.21 27.26 -17.96
C ARG A 306 28.79 26.95 -17.51
N ASP A 307 28.13 25.94 -18.07
CA ASP A 307 26.79 25.47 -17.66
C ASP A 307 26.86 24.90 -16.23
N PRO A 308 26.50 25.65 -15.16
CA PRO A 308 26.63 25.15 -13.81
C PRO A 308 25.31 24.49 -13.42
N ALA A 309 25.23 23.17 -13.61
CA ALA A 309 24.25 22.36 -12.89
C ALA A 309 24.72 22.24 -11.44
N LEU A 310 24.08 22.94 -10.51
CA LEU A 310 24.34 22.78 -9.07
C LEU A 310 23.17 22.05 -8.41
N LEU A 311 23.50 20.94 -7.75
CA LEU A 311 22.59 20.19 -6.90
C LEU A 311 22.63 20.76 -5.47
N GLU A 312 21.44 21.00 -4.91
CA GLU A 312 21.26 21.24 -3.49
C GLU A 312 20.18 20.30 -2.95
N TRP A 313 20.45 19.61 -1.85
CA TRP A 313 19.42 18.93 -1.07
C TRP A 313 18.48 19.98 -0.47
N ALA A 314 17.23 19.97 -0.90
CA ALA A 314 16.16 20.74 -0.30
C ALA A 314 15.49 19.82 0.72
N GLN A 315 15.69 20.08 2.02
CA GLN A 315 15.00 19.51 3.17
C GLN A 315 14.14 18.23 2.92
N GLY A 316 14.55 17.08 3.45
CA GLY A 316 13.75 15.84 3.37
C GLY A 316 14.01 15.06 2.08
N SER A 317 12.94 14.76 1.33
CA SER A 317 12.89 13.90 0.14
C SER A 317 12.83 14.67 -1.19
N GLU A 318 13.31 15.91 -1.25
CA GLU A 318 13.32 16.75 -2.45
C GLU A 318 14.76 17.09 -2.92
N LEU A 319 15.03 16.90 -4.21
CA LEU A 319 16.25 17.36 -4.86
C LEU A 319 15.98 18.67 -5.58
N SER A 320 16.85 19.67 -5.42
CA SER A 320 16.78 20.88 -6.22
C SER A 320 17.96 20.98 -7.18
N LEU A 321 17.64 21.16 -8.46
CA LEU A 321 18.60 21.41 -9.53
C LEU A 321 18.39 22.80 -10.09
N LYS A 322 19.47 23.57 -10.12
CA LYS A 322 19.51 24.86 -10.79
C LYS A 322 19.99 24.68 -12.24
N ILE A 323 19.21 25.19 -13.20
CA ILE A 323 19.48 25.05 -14.64
C ILE A 323 19.66 26.45 -15.26
N PHE A 324 20.84 26.71 -15.79
CA PHE A 324 21.16 27.95 -16.47
C PHE A 324 22.21 27.72 -17.56
N PRO A 325 22.11 28.38 -18.73
CA PRO A 325 20.98 29.18 -19.23
C PRO A 325 19.88 28.32 -19.89
N ILE A 326 18.60 28.65 -19.74
CA ILE A 326 17.53 28.14 -20.61
C ILE A 326 17.32 29.16 -21.73
N GLU A 327 17.96 28.93 -22.88
CA GLU A 327 17.95 29.84 -24.02
C GLU A 327 16.52 30.10 -24.55
N ALA A 328 16.30 31.28 -25.13
CA ALA A 328 15.00 31.66 -25.70
C ALA A 328 14.57 30.68 -26.81
N LYS A 329 13.33 30.18 -26.76
CA LYS A 329 12.79 29.22 -27.74
C LYS A 329 13.61 27.93 -27.87
N LYS A 330 14.36 27.55 -26.84
CA LYS A 330 15.15 26.32 -26.80
C LYS A 330 14.71 25.43 -25.65
N SER A 331 15.14 24.18 -25.72
CA SER A 331 14.89 23.18 -24.70
C SER A 331 16.12 22.92 -23.82
N ARG A 332 15.86 22.44 -22.60
CA ARG A 332 16.87 21.85 -21.72
C ARG A 332 16.39 20.46 -21.30
N ARG A 333 17.32 19.51 -21.31
CA ARG A 333 17.06 18.11 -20.99
C ARG A 333 17.82 17.71 -19.75
N VAL A 334 17.15 17.02 -18.83
CA VAL A 334 17.67 16.56 -17.54
C VAL A 334 17.41 15.05 -17.42
N LEU A 335 18.36 14.33 -16.82
CA LEU A 335 18.22 12.91 -16.47
C LEU A 335 18.51 12.70 -15.00
N LEU A 336 17.63 11.99 -14.31
CA LEU A 336 17.78 11.56 -12.93
C LEU A 336 17.63 10.03 -12.86
N THR A 337 18.52 9.36 -12.15
CA THR A 337 18.38 7.94 -11.80
C THR A 337 18.43 7.80 -10.29
N TYR A 338 17.48 7.06 -9.74
CA TYR A 338 17.45 6.67 -8.34
C TYR A 338 17.06 5.21 -8.19
N GLU A 339 17.45 4.62 -7.08
CA GLU A 339 17.22 3.21 -6.74
C GLU A 339 16.45 3.14 -5.43
N GLU A 340 15.35 2.40 -5.38
CA GLU A 340 14.57 2.19 -4.16
C GLU A 340 14.32 0.70 -3.89
N PRO A 341 14.41 0.24 -2.63
CA PRO A 341 13.97 -1.10 -2.27
C PRO A 341 12.45 -1.20 -2.37
N ILE A 342 11.97 -2.29 -2.95
CA ILE A 342 10.56 -2.65 -2.97
C ILE A 342 10.28 -3.51 -1.75
N ALA A 343 9.41 -3.02 -0.85
CA ALA A 343 8.86 -3.84 0.21
C ALA A 343 7.92 -4.89 -0.40
N GLU A 344 8.35 -6.16 -0.40
CA GLU A 344 7.50 -7.30 -0.74
C GLU A 344 6.98 -7.94 0.55
N LEU A 345 5.67 -8.14 0.64
CA LEU A 345 5.04 -8.84 1.75
C LEU A 345 4.42 -10.12 1.18
N GLY A 346 4.84 -11.28 1.70
CA GLY A 346 4.42 -12.63 1.29
C GLY A 346 4.26 -12.89 -0.21
N GLY A 347 5.18 -12.32 -1.02
CA GLY A 347 5.22 -12.48 -2.48
C GLY A 347 4.45 -11.41 -3.26
N SER A 348 3.82 -10.44 -2.61
CA SER A 348 3.15 -9.31 -3.28
C SER A 348 4.07 -8.10 -3.33
N GLY A 349 4.27 -7.55 -4.52
CA GLY A 349 5.07 -6.34 -4.74
C GLY A 349 4.23 -5.17 -5.24
N ARG A 350 4.64 -3.96 -4.84
CA ARG A 350 3.97 -2.70 -5.22
C ARG A 350 5.02 -1.64 -5.53
N TYR A 351 4.91 -1.05 -6.71
CA TYR A 351 5.68 0.10 -7.13
C TYR A 351 4.75 1.29 -7.39
N VAL A 352 5.17 2.48 -6.96
CA VAL A 352 4.42 3.72 -7.15
C VAL A 352 5.32 4.76 -7.76
N TYR A 353 5.00 5.20 -8.97
CA TYR A 353 5.61 6.39 -9.55
C TYR A 353 4.71 7.61 -9.29
N PRO A 354 5.20 8.61 -8.54
CA PRO A 354 4.42 9.80 -8.23
C PRO A 354 4.19 10.64 -9.50
N LEU A 355 2.93 10.96 -9.78
CA LEU A 355 2.52 11.78 -10.93
C LEU A 355 1.57 12.91 -10.53
N SER A 356 0.72 12.70 -9.52
CA SER A 356 -0.29 13.67 -9.14
C SER A 356 0.28 14.77 -8.23
N ALA A 357 0.20 16.02 -8.70
CA ALA A 357 0.49 17.19 -7.87
C ALA A 357 -0.73 17.66 -7.04
N GLY A 358 -1.92 17.09 -7.27
CA GLY A 358 -3.23 17.59 -6.83
C GLY A 358 -3.83 18.63 -7.79
N GLU A 359 -5.15 18.88 -7.69
CA GLU A 359 -5.92 19.74 -8.61
C GLU A 359 -5.29 21.14 -8.82
N ASP A 360 -4.82 21.78 -7.74
CA ASP A 360 -4.26 23.15 -7.78
C ASP A 360 -2.87 23.27 -8.42
N ARG A 361 -2.19 22.15 -8.75
CA ARG A 361 -0.78 22.14 -9.18
C ARG A 361 -0.50 21.20 -10.34
N SER A 362 -1.53 20.68 -10.98
CA SER A 362 -1.37 19.78 -12.11
C SER A 362 -0.62 20.47 -13.26
N THR A 363 0.40 19.79 -13.80
CA THR A 363 1.19 20.26 -14.94
C THR A 363 0.89 19.38 -16.14
N THR A 364 0.48 19.99 -17.26
CA THR A 364 0.30 19.24 -18.51
C THR A 364 1.67 18.91 -19.11
N VAL A 365 1.90 17.63 -19.37
CA VAL A 365 3.06 17.11 -20.08
C VAL A 365 2.73 17.04 -21.56
N GLY A 366 3.61 17.57 -22.43
CA GLY A 366 3.45 17.43 -23.87
C GLY A 366 3.39 15.95 -24.31
N GLN A 367 4.42 15.17 -23.95
CA GLN A 367 4.51 13.73 -24.18
C GLN A 367 4.95 13.01 -22.91
N PHE A 368 4.11 12.09 -22.43
CA PHE A 368 4.39 11.24 -21.27
C PHE A 368 4.56 9.78 -21.70
N SER A 369 5.59 9.12 -21.18
CA SER A 369 5.74 7.67 -21.31
C SER A 369 6.38 7.07 -20.08
N ILE A 370 5.83 5.96 -19.59
CA ILE A 370 6.43 5.12 -18.55
C ILE A 370 6.54 3.68 -19.05
N SER A 371 7.71 3.09 -18.86
CA SER A 371 7.98 1.68 -19.14
C SER A 371 8.62 1.01 -17.94
N LEU A 372 8.11 -0.15 -17.55
CA LEU A 372 8.60 -0.92 -16.42
C LEU A 372 8.94 -2.34 -16.89
N ARG A 373 10.05 -2.88 -16.39
CA ARG A 373 10.46 -4.27 -16.60
C ARG A 373 10.68 -4.92 -15.24
N ILE A 374 9.90 -5.95 -14.94
CA ILE A 374 10.08 -6.79 -13.75
C ILE A 374 10.80 -8.06 -14.18
N HIS A 375 11.99 -8.32 -13.64
CA HIS A 375 12.73 -9.55 -13.92
C HIS A 375 12.25 -10.70 -13.01
N GLY A 376 12.19 -11.90 -13.57
CA GLY A 376 11.77 -13.13 -12.89
C GLY A 376 10.70 -13.89 -13.68
N ASP A 377 10.89 -15.20 -13.87
CA ASP A 377 9.86 -16.10 -14.43
C ASP A 377 8.74 -16.38 -13.40
N GLU A 378 9.00 -16.11 -12.12
CA GLU A 378 8.08 -16.31 -11.01
C GLU A 378 7.01 -15.22 -10.87
N VAL A 379 7.02 -14.19 -11.72
CA VAL A 379 6.13 -13.02 -11.64
C VAL A 379 4.77 -13.31 -12.28
N PHE A 380 3.68 -13.04 -11.56
CA PHE A 380 2.30 -13.19 -12.03
C PHE A 380 1.38 -12.10 -11.46
N ASP A 381 0.09 -12.11 -11.83
CA ASP A 381 -0.93 -11.15 -11.39
C ASP A 381 -0.52 -9.67 -11.50
N VAL A 382 0.17 -9.33 -12.58
CA VAL A 382 0.62 -7.95 -12.84
C VAL A 382 -0.57 -7.07 -13.21
N ALA A 383 -0.75 -5.96 -12.50
CA ALA A 383 -1.88 -5.06 -12.70
C ALA A 383 -1.50 -3.58 -12.48
N THR A 384 -2.13 -2.70 -13.25
CA THR A 384 -2.02 -1.24 -13.14
C THR A 384 -3.35 -0.62 -12.72
N PRO A 385 -3.73 -0.64 -11.43
CA PRO A 385 -5.07 -0.22 -10.98
C PRO A 385 -5.41 1.25 -11.25
N THR A 386 -4.42 2.06 -11.62
CA THR A 386 -4.56 3.51 -11.82
C THR A 386 -4.58 3.94 -13.29
N HIS A 387 -4.01 3.13 -14.19
CA HIS A 387 -3.78 3.50 -15.58
C HIS A 387 -4.02 2.29 -16.48
N ASP A 388 -4.57 2.52 -17.67
CA ASP A 388 -4.76 1.49 -18.69
C ASP A 388 -3.44 1.25 -19.44
N ALA A 389 -2.55 0.45 -18.84
CA ALA A 389 -1.23 0.15 -19.37
C ALA A 389 -1.23 -1.19 -20.14
N ALA A 390 -0.44 -1.27 -21.21
CA ALA A 390 -0.18 -2.53 -21.89
C ALA A 390 0.76 -3.38 -21.03
N ILE A 391 0.39 -4.66 -20.82
CA ILE A 391 1.18 -5.64 -20.05
C ILE A 391 1.55 -6.79 -21.00
N ALA A 392 2.83 -7.14 -21.07
CA ALA A 392 3.32 -8.24 -21.87
C ALA A 392 4.28 -9.12 -21.06
N ASN A 393 3.98 -10.43 -21.02
CA ASN A 393 4.82 -11.43 -20.36
C ASN A 393 5.81 -12.01 -21.39
N GLU A 394 7.10 -11.93 -21.09
CA GLU A 394 8.20 -12.49 -21.86
C GLU A 394 8.93 -13.54 -21.01
N ARG A 395 9.79 -14.38 -21.61
CA ARG A 395 10.65 -15.27 -20.80
C ARG A 395 11.59 -14.44 -19.92
N GLY A 396 11.56 -14.70 -18.63
CA GLY A 396 12.39 -14.08 -17.61
C GLY A 396 11.98 -12.66 -17.21
N ALA A 397 10.91 -12.10 -17.78
CA ALA A 397 10.44 -10.76 -17.40
C ALA A 397 8.99 -10.45 -17.82
N THR A 398 8.32 -9.60 -17.03
CA THR A 398 7.08 -8.93 -17.44
C THR A 398 7.37 -7.46 -17.74
N THR A 399 6.83 -6.97 -18.86
CA THR A 399 6.93 -5.55 -19.26
C THR A 399 5.58 -4.86 -19.15
N VAL A 400 5.59 -3.61 -18.70
CA VAL A 400 4.42 -2.75 -18.56
C VAL A 400 4.72 -1.40 -19.21
N ALA A 401 3.83 -0.92 -20.07
CA ALA A 401 4.02 0.34 -20.78
C ALA A 401 2.74 1.17 -20.82
N PHE A 402 2.87 2.47 -20.56
CA PHE A 402 1.80 3.45 -20.71
C PHE A 402 2.36 4.74 -21.33
N SER A 403 1.60 5.34 -22.24
CA SER A 403 1.98 6.60 -22.89
C SER A 403 0.76 7.45 -23.17
N ALA A 404 0.93 8.77 -23.06
CA ALA A 404 -0.13 9.73 -23.34
C ALA A 404 0.45 11.05 -23.89
N GLU A 405 -0.34 11.75 -24.70
CA GLU A 405 -0.02 13.10 -25.19
C GLU A 405 -0.88 14.14 -24.47
N ARG A 406 -0.32 15.34 -24.24
CA ARG A 406 -0.98 16.44 -23.50
C ARG A 406 -1.59 15.93 -22.20
N PHE A 407 -0.81 15.15 -21.47
CA PHE A 407 -1.23 14.40 -20.30
C PHE A 407 -1.16 15.26 -19.04
N THR A 408 -2.28 15.41 -18.36
CA THR A 408 -2.34 16.05 -17.04
C THR A 408 -2.65 14.96 -16.01
N PRO A 409 -1.66 14.48 -15.25
CA PRO A 409 -1.89 13.43 -14.27
C PRO A 409 -2.76 13.91 -13.10
N ASP A 410 -3.82 13.15 -12.80
CA ASP A 410 -4.71 13.36 -11.66
C ASP A 410 -4.39 12.39 -10.49
N ARG A 411 -3.74 11.27 -10.79
CA ARG A 411 -3.35 10.20 -9.85
C ARG A 411 -1.96 9.67 -10.15
N ASP A 412 -1.38 8.96 -9.19
CA ASP A 412 -0.06 8.34 -9.32
C ASP A 412 -0.12 7.06 -10.16
N PHE A 413 0.98 6.68 -10.80
CA PHE A 413 1.06 5.40 -11.51
C PHE A 413 1.41 4.31 -10.51
N VAL A 414 0.49 3.36 -10.34
CA VAL A 414 0.62 2.23 -9.41
C VAL A 414 0.72 0.96 -10.22
N LEU A 415 1.76 0.17 -9.94
CA LEU A 415 1.96 -1.18 -10.44
C LEU A 415 1.96 -2.15 -9.26
N THR A 416 1.17 -3.22 -9.36
CA THR A 416 1.16 -4.33 -8.40
C THR A 416 1.46 -5.62 -9.13
N TRP A 417 2.17 -6.53 -8.48
CA TRP A 417 2.44 -7.87 -9.00
C TRP A 417 2.52 -8.88 -7.86
N ARG A 418 2.56 -10.16 -8.23
CA ARG A 418 2.87 -11.27 -7.35
C ARG A 418 4.10 -12.01 -7.84
N LYS A 419 4.78 -12.67 -6.91
CA LYS A 419 5.88 -13.60 -7.15
C LYS A 419 5.63 -14.88 -6.38
N GLN A 420 6.04 -16.00 -6.96
CA GLN A 420 6.05 -17.26 -6.22
C GLN A 420 6.95 -17.10 -4.99
N ARG A 421 6.42 -17.47 -3.83
CA ARG A 421 7.12 -17.29 -2.55
C ARG A 421 8.34 -18.20 -2.50
N ARG A 422 9.49 -17.66 -2.10
CA ARG A 422 10.68 -18.48 -1.84
C ARG A 422 10.50 -19.22 -0.52
N GLU A 423 10.85 -20.51 -0.53
CA GLU A 423 10.84 -21.34 0.69
C GLU A 423 12.14 -21.27 1.48
N SER A 424 13.20 -20.71 0.89
CA SER A 424 14.52 -20.62 1.49
C SER A 424 15.21 -19.31 1.15
N ALA A 425 16.25 -18.97 1.92
CA ALA A 425 17.07 -17.81 1.64
C ALA A 425 17.84 -18.00 0.32
N ASP A 426 17.95 -16.91 -0.43
CA ASP A 426 18.64 -16.84 -1.72
C ASP A 426 19.67 -15.71 -1.67
N ALA A 427 20.76 -15.85 -2.43
CA ALA A 427 21.81 -14.86 -2.52
C ALA A 427 22.15 -14.62 -3.99
N SER A 428 21.92 -13.40 -4.46
CA SER A 428 22.43 -12.96 -5.76
C SER A 428 23.72 -12.18 -5.58
N GLN A 429 24.65 -12.33 -6.53
CA GLN A 429 25.90 -11.57 -6.54
C GLN A 429 25.86 -10.58 -7.70
N ASP A 430 26.14 -9.32 -7.41
CA ASP A 430 26.52 -8.38 -8.45
C ASP A 430 27.98 -8.62 -8.84
N ALA A 431 28.18 -9.20 -10.03
CA ALA A 431 29.51 -9.51 -10.56
C ALA A 431 30.38 -8.27 -10.78
N ALA A 432 29.80 -7.07 -10.95
CA ALA A 432 30.54 -5.83 -11.19
C ALA A 432 31.10 -5.22 -9.90
N SER A 433 30.30 -5.17 -8.83
CA SER A 433 30.72 -4.62 -7.54
C SER A 433 31.31 -5.66 -6.57
N GLY A 434 31.03 -6.95 -6.79
CA GLY A 434 31.35 -8.01 -5.84
C GLY A 434 30.43 -8.04 -4.61
N THR A 435 29.35 -7.25 -4.62
CA THR A 435 28.34 -7.17 -3.55
C THR A 435 27.39 -8.36 -3.64
N PHE A 436 26.87 -8.81 -2.49
CA PHE A 436 25.86 -9.86 -2.42
C PHE A 436 24.55 -9.26 -1.93
N VAL A 437 23.44 -9.58 -2.59
CA VAL A 437 22.11 -9.31 -2.07
C VAL A 437 21.55 -10.63 -1.55
N VAL A 438 21.35 -10.72 -0.23
CA VAL A 438 20.76 -11.87 0.42
C VAL A 438 19.30 -11.56 0.72
N ARG A 439 18.39 -12.44 0.29
CA ARG A 439 16.96 -12.35 0.56
C ARG A 439 16.52 -13.58 1.34
N ALA A 440 15.88 -13.38 2.48
CA ALA A 440 15.44 -14.47 3.34
C ALA A 440 13.97 -14.29 3.72
N PRO A 441 13.08 -15.27 3.46
CA PRO A 441 11.71 -15.21 3.95
C PRO A 441 11.71 -15.26 5.48
N VAL A 442 10.98 -14.35 6.11
CA VAL A 442 10.78 -14.34 7.56
C VAL A 442 9.63 -15.29 7.90
N ALA A 443 9.95 -16.57 8.09
CA ALA A 443 8.97 -17.61 8.40
C ALA A 443 9.34 -18.35 9.68
N LEU A 444 8.35 -19.03 10.28
CA LEU A 444 8.62 -19.99 11.35
C LEU A 444 9.26 -21.24 10.77
N SER A 445 10.13 -21.89 11.55
CA SER A 445 10.68 -23.18 11.17
C SER A 445 9.57 -24.23 11.12
N GLU A 446 9.72 -25.22 10.24
CA GLU A 446 8.76 -26.31 10.10
C GLU A 446 8.51 -27.00 11.45
N GLY A 447 7.22 -27.13 11.83
CA GLY A 447 6.80 -27.72 13.11
C GLY A 447 6.80 -26.78 14.31
N GLN A 448 7.22 -25.52 14.17
CA GLN A 448 7.02 -24.51 15.22
C GLN A 448 5.59 -23.96 15.18
N ASP A 449 4.94 -23.95 16.34
CA ASP A 449 3.64 -23.28 16.47
C ASP A 449 3.80 -21.76 16.37
N ALA A 450 2.83 -21.14 15.72
CA ALA A 450 2.68 -19.70 15.71
C ALA A 450 2.67 -19.15 17.14
N PRO A 451 3.41 -18.07 17.44
CA PRO A 451 3.21 -17.35 18.69
C PRO A 451 1.71 -17.00 18.81
N PRO A 452 1.10 -17.16 19.99
CA PRO A 452 -0.28 -16.74 20.17
C PRO A 452 -0.40 -15.25 19.81
N PRO A 453 -1.52 -14.82 19.18
CA PRO A 453 -1.73 -13.42 18.85
C PRO A 453 -1.52 -12.56 20.09
N ARG A 454 -0.53 -11.68 20.04
CA ARG A 454 -0.20 -10.73 21.11
C ARG A 454 -1.01 -9.46 20.85
N GLY A 455 -1.96 -9.12 21.71
CA GLY A 455 -2.80 -7.96 21.41
C GLY A 455 -4.05 -7.72 22.23
N SER A 456 -4.13 -8.06 23.51
CA SER A 456 -5.35 -7.80 24.29
C SER A 456 -5.66 -6.29 24.48
N SER A 457 -4.73 -5.39 24.14
CA SER A 457 -4.85 -3.95 24.34
C SER A 457 -4.05 -3.14 23.31
N ARG A 458 -4.71 -2.17 22.65
CA ARG A 458 -4.11 -1.32 21.61
C ARG A 458 -4.33 0.16 21.89
N VAL A 459 -3.26 0.95 21.86
CA VAL A 459 -3.33 2.41 21.90
C VAL A 459 -2.98 2.94 20.52
N ILE A 460 -3.86 3.76 19.94
CA ILE A 460 -3.70 4.27 18.58
C ILE A 460 -3.61 5.80 18.66
N VAL A 461 -2.49 6.34 18.23
CA VAL A 461 -2.19 7.77 18.18
C VAL A 461 -2.35 8.24 16.74
N LEU A 462 -3.25 9.20 16.52
CA LEU A 462 -3.48 9.89 15.26
C LEU A 462 -2.87 11.29 15.35
N ASP A 463 -2.09 11.66 14.34
CA ASP A 463 -1.68 13.05 14.15
C ASP A 463 -2.87 13.86 13.64
N ALA A 464 -3.35 14.77 14.48
CA ALA A 464 -4.42 15.73 14.19
C ALA A 464 -3.87 17.16 14.01
N SER A 465 -2.58 17.30 13.75
CA SER A 465 -1.90 18.59 13.61
C SER A 465 -2.27 19.31 12.30
N ARG A 466 -1.95 20.60 12.19
CA ARG A 466 -2.19 21.40 10.96
C ARG A 466 -1.37 21.03 9.74
N SER A 467 -0.32 20.20 9.86
CA SER A 467 0.38 19.70 8.67
C SER A 467 -0.47 18.69 7.89
N GLN A 468 -1.44 18.08 8.58
CA GLN A 468 -2.42 17.17 7.99
C GLN A 468 -3.46 17.92 7.15
N SER A 469 -3.83 17.32 6.02
CA SER A 469 -5.03 17.73 5.28
C SER A 469 -6.27 17.03 5.84
N GLN A 470 -7.47 17.56 5.57
CA GLN A 470 -8.71 16.88 5.95
C GLN A 470 -8.80 15.47 5.34
N GLY A 471 -8.32 15.29 4.10
CA GLY A 471 -8.27 13.98 3.44
C GLY A 471 -7.31 13.02 4.15
N THR A 472 -6.13 13.51 4.57
CA THR A 472 -5.16 12.68 5.31
C THR A 472 -5.70 12.26 6.67
N LEU A 473 -6.31 13.18 7.42
CA LEU A 473 -6.92 12.87 8.71
C LEU A 473 -8.11 11.90 8.54
N SER A 474 -8.91 12.06 7.48
CA SER A 474 -9.98 11.12 7.15
C SER A 474 -9.43 9.73 6.84
N ALA A 475 -8.31 9.62 6.09
CA ALA A 475 -7.67 8.34 5.81
C ALA A 475 -7.13 7.67 7.08
N GLN A 476 -6.52 8.45 8.00
CA GLN A 476 -6.15 7.95 9.32
C GLN A 476 -7.38 7.42 10.07
N ALA A 477 -8.45 8.20 10.16
CA ALA A 477 -9.70 7.81 10.82
C ALA A 477 -10.32 6.54 10.21
N SER A 478 -10.32 6.41 8.88
CA SER A 478 -10.79 5.20 8.18
C SER A 478 -9.95 3.98 8.54
N LEU A 479 -8.62 4.09 8.52
CA LEU A 479 -7.73 3.01 8.96
C LEU A 479 -8.01 2.64 10.42
N VAL A 480 -8.07 3.60 11.33
CA VAL A 480 -8.36 3.36 12.75
C VAL A 480 -9.72 2.70 12.95
N THR A 481 -10.74 3.13 12.22
CA THR A 481 -12.08 2.51 12.28
C THR A 481 -12.01 1.05 11.85
N GLN A 482 -11.29 0.72 10.78
CA GLN A 482 -11.13 -0.66 10.34
C GLN A 482 -10.29 -1.50 11.30
N VAL A 483 -9.25 -0.90 11.90
CA VAL A 483 -8.47 -1.54 12.97
C VAL A 483 -9.38 -1.92 14.13
N VAL A 484 -10.19 -1.00 14.65
CA VAL A 484 -11.10 -1.28 15.78
C VAL A 484 -12.20 -2.29 15.40
N ARG A 485 -12.73 -2.24 14.17
CA ARG A 485 -13.70 -3.24 13.67
C ARG A 485 -13.12 -4.65 13.55
N SER A 486 -11.84 -4.75 13.18
CA SER A 486 -11.14 -6.03 13.07
C SER A 486 -10.85 -6.67 14.44
N MET A 487 -10.92 -5.89 15.53
CA MET A 487 -10.63 -6.38 16.88
C MET A 487 -11.69 -7.37 17.38
N ASP A 488 -11.22 -8.34 18.17
CA ASP A 488 -12.08 -9.35 18.77
C ASP A 488 -12.87 -8.78 19.96
N GLN A 489 -14.07 -9.32 20.19
CA GLN A 489 -14.88 -8.92 21.34
C GLN A 489 -14.12 -9.28 22.63
N GLY A 490 -13.80 -8.26 23.44
CA GLY A 490 -12.98 -8.42 24.66
C GLY A 490 -11.57 -7.83 24.57
N GLU A 491 -11.06 -7.56 23.36
CA GLU A 491 -9.86 -6.72 23.21
C GLU A 491 -10.16 -5.30 23.68
N ARG A 492 -9.13 -4.56 24.11
CA ARG A 492 -9.27 -3.20 24.61
C ARG A 492 -8.55 -2.19 23.72
N PHE A 493 -9.05 -0.97 23.64
CA PHE A 493 -8.41 0.09 22.86
C PHE A 493 -8.51 1.48 23.50
N ALA A 494 -7.59 2.36 23.10
CA ALA A 494 -7.75 3.80 23.25
C ALA A 494 -7.25 4.51 21.98
N LEU A 495 -7.91 5.59 21.63
CA LEU A 495 -7.58 6.47 20.52
C LEU A 495 -7.10 7.81 21.07
N LEU A 496 -6.03 8.35 20.52
CA LEU A 496 -5.50 9.66 20.88
C LEU A 496 -5.36 10.47 19.59
N ALA A 497 -5.99 11.62 19.53
CA ALA A 497 -5.79 12.59 18.46
C ALA A 497 -4.92 13.70 19.01
N CYS A 498 -3.68 13.79 18.51
CA CYS A 498 -2.64 14.64 19.07
C CYS A 498 -2.26 15.77 18.11
N ASP A 499 -2.14 16.98 18.63
CA ASP A 499 -1.50 18.13 18.00
C ASP A 499 -0.31 18.59 18.87
N SER A 500 -0.41 19.75 19.51
CA SER A 500 0.44 20.17 20.63
C SER A 500 0.04 19.48 21.94
N ALA A 501 -1.17 18.91 22.00
CA ALA A 501 -1.70 18.11 23.09
C ALA A 501 -2.60 16.99 22.54
N CYS A 502 -2.89 15.98 23.35
CA CYS A 502 -3.75 14.87 22.94
C CYS A 502 -5.15 15.00 23.53
N THR A 503 -6.15 14.82 22.68
CA THR A 503 -7.51 14.46 23.11
C THR A 503 -7.72 12.97 22.90
N SER A 504 -8.40 12.29 23.83
CA SER A 504 -8.51 10.83 23.84
C SER A 504 -9.95 10.34 23.75
N TYR A 505 -10.08 9.09 23.30
CA TYR A 505 -11.28 8.28 23.44
C TYR A 505 -10.91 6.84 23.86
N PRO A 506 -11.44 6.31 24.96
CA PRO A 506 -12.15 7.05 26.01
C PRO A 506 -11.23 8.09 26.65
N GLU A 507 -11.81 9.05 27.37
CA GLU A 507 -11.06 10.10 28.08
C GLU A 507 -9.96 9.47 28.95
N ASP A 508 -10.33 8.48 29.78
CA ASP A 508 -9.46 7.68 30.64
C ASP A 508 -9.65 6.16 30.44
N GLY A 509 -8.66 5.35 30.83
CA GLY A 509 -8.69 3.88 30.67
C GLY A 509 -8.77 3.34 29.23
N LEU A 510 -8.97 2.04 29.05
CA LEU A 510 -9.17 1.47 27.71
C LEU A 510 -10.63 1.05 27.56
N ALA A 511 -11.21 1.28 26.39
CA ALA A 511 -12.53 0.78 26.04
C ALA A 511 -12.45 -0.69 25.62
N THR A 512 -13.36 -1.54 26.08
CA THR A 512 -13.50 -2.91 25.57
C THR A 512 -14.28 -2.90 24.25
N VAL A 513 -13.79 -3.62 23.25
CA VAL A 513 -14.39 -3.68 21.91
C VAL A 513 -15.78 -4.29 21.98
N SER A 514 -16.77 -3.52 21.52
CA SER A 514 -18.16 -3.90 21.32
C SER A 514 -18.73 -3.13 20.12
N PRO A 515 -19.86 -3.55 19.52
CA PRO A 515 -20.50 -2.80 18.43
C PRO A 515 -20.81 -1.35 18.79
N GLU A 516 -21.23 -1.10 20.04
CA GLU A 516 -21.49 0.24 20.56
C GLU A 516 -20.22 1.09 20.63
N MET A 517 -19.11 0.52 21.12
CA MET A 517 -17.84 1.24 21.22
C MET A 517 -17.19 1.50 19.86
N VAL A 518 -17.39 0.60 18.88
CA VAL A 518 -16.99 0.83 17.49
C VAL A 518 -17.73 2.04 16.92
N GLU A 519 -19.05 2.12 17.10
CA GLU A 519 -19.84 3.24 16.58
C GLU A 519 -19.49 4.56 17.30
N ALA A 520 -19.38 4.53 18.62
CA ALA A 520 -19.05 5.71 19.42
C ALA A 520 -17.63 6.25 19.11
N SER A 521 -16.65 5.37 18.91
CA SER A 521 -15.30 5.78 18.51
C SER A 521 -15.25 6.31 17.07
N SER A 522 -15.99 5.71 16.14
CA SER A 522 -16.16 6.20 14.76
C SER A 522 -16.77 7.61 14.74
N ALA A 523 -17.83 7.85 15.54
CA ALA A 523 -18.45 9.17 15.69
C ALA A 523 -17.54 10.20 16.36
N TRP A 524 -16.60 9.77 17.22
CA TRP A 524 -15.57 10.66 17.78
C TRP A 524 -14.53 11.03 16.72
N LEU A 525 -14.04 10.06 15.94
CA LEU A 525 -13.10 10.27 14.85
C LEU A 525 -13.65 11.22 13.78
N SER A 526 -14.94 11.11 13.42
CA SER A 526 -15.56 11.94 12.38
C SER A 526 -15.68 13.42 12.75
N ARG A 527 -15.50 13.79 14.02
CA ARG A 527 -15.54 15.18 14.50
C ARG A 527 -14.15 15.84 14.55
N LEU A 528 -13.10 15.08 14.28
CA LEU A 528 -11.73 15.60 14.31
C LEU A 528 -11.49 16.55 13.12
N SER A 529 -10.71 17.59 13.37
CA SER A 529 -10.24 18.53 12.36
C SER A 529 -8.76 18.86 12.62
N PRO A 530 -7.94 19.08 11.56
CA PRO A 530 -6.54 19.46 11.72
C PRO A 530 -6.38 20.79 12.48
N ARG A 531 -5.58 20.79 13.56
CA ARG A 531 -5.38 21.97 14.43
C ARG A 531 -4.00 21.97 15.11
N GLY A 532 -3.64 23.01 15.85
CA GLY A 532 -2.39 23.02 16.65
C GLY A 532 -1.08 22.93 15.85
N SER A 533 0.00 22.53 16.54
CA SER A 533 1.31 22.13 15.99
C SER A 533 1.47 20.60 16.05
N SER A 534 2.58 20.04 15.58
CA SER A 534 2.87 18.60 15.66
C SER A 534 4.00 18.36 16.67
N ASP A 535 3.69 17.84 17.86
CA ASP A 535 4.67 17.30 18.84
C ASP A 535 4.66 15.77 18.80
N LEU A 536 5.39 15.21 17.83
CA LEU A 536 5.46 13.76 17.61
C LEU A 536 6.03 13.01 18.83
N ALA A 537 7.07 13.53 19.47
CA ALA A 537 7.65 12.89 20.66
C ALA A 537 6.68 12.92 21.86
N GLY A 538 5.96 14.02 22.04
CA GLY A 538 4.89 14.15 23.03
C GLY A 538 3.75 13.16 22.79
N ALA A 539 3.31 13.02 21.54
CA ALA A 539 2.26 12.09 21.14
C ALA A 539 2.65 10.62 21.38
N ILE A 540 3.88 10.22 21.01
CA ILE A 540 4.40 8.88 21.30
C ILE A 540 4.47 8.64 22.81
N ALA A 541 4.98 9.61 23.58
CA ALA A 541 5.09 9.48 25.03
C ALA A 541 3.74 9.37 25.73
N GLU A 542 2.72 10.10 25.26
CA GLU A 542 1.36 10.00 25.79
C GLU A 542 0.72 8.64 25.44
N GLY A 543 0.87 8.18 24.19
CA GLY A 543 0.43 6.85 23.80
C GLY A 543 1.09 5.73 24.63
N ALA A 544 2.40 5.86 24.87
CA ALA A 544 3.16 4.93 25.70
C ALA A 544 2.69 4.93 27.17
N ARG A 545 2.40 6.10 27.75
CA ARG A 545 1.82 6.21 29.11
C ARG A 545 0.46 5.51 29.21
N ARG A 546 -0.32 5.56 28.14
CA ARG A 546 -1.66 4.96 28.06
C ARG A 546 -1.63 3.45 27.89
N LEU A 547 -0.49 2.91 27.48
CA LEU A 547 -0.30 1.51 27.18
C LEU A 547 -0.21 0.70 28.49
N PRO A 548 -1.00 -0.38 28.64
CA PRO A 548 -0.90 -1.23 29.81
C PRO A 548 0.44 -1.98 29.80
N GLN A 549 1.02 -2.16 30.99
CA GLN A 549 2.25 -2.94 31.19
C GLN A 549 1.93 -4.44 31.21
N THR A 550 1.43 -4.93 30.07
CA THR A 550 1.07 -6.34 29.87
C THR A 550 1.70 -6.85 28.59
N ASP A 551 2.08 -8.13 28.57
CA ASP A 551 2.58 -8.78 27.36
C ASP A 551 1.60 -8.60 26.19
N GLY A 552 2.12 -8.11 25.07
CA GLY A 552 1.37 -7.92 23.84
C GLY A 552 0.54 -6.64 23.76
N ALA A 553 0.78 -5.65 24.59
CA ALA A 553 0.22 -4.32 24.37
C ALA A 553 0.86 -3.65 23.14
N GLN A 554 0.04 -3.04 22.28
CA GLN A 554 0.49 -2.43 21.03
C GLN A 554 0.23 -0.92 20.99
N LEU A 555 1.24 -0.14 20.62
CA LEU A 555 1.15 1.28 20.31
C LEU A 555 1.25 1.46 18.78
N VAL A 556 0.21 2.03 18.17
CA VAL A 556 0.19 2.37 16.74
C VAL A 556 0.20 3.88 16.59
N VAL A 557 1.16 4.44 15.85
CA VAL A 557 1.31 5.87 15.63
C VAL A 557 1.10 6.18 14.15
N LEU A 558 0.11 7.03 13.86
CA LEU A 558 -0.26 7.44 12.51
C LEU A 558 0.04 8.93 12.32
N GLY A 559 0.60 9.30 11.17
CA GLY A 559 0.81 10.71 10.84
C GLY A 559 1.73 10.92 9.65
N ASP A 560 2.03 12.18 9.34
CA ASP A 560 2.92 12.55 8.23
C ASP A 560 4.39 12.67 8.66
N GLY A 561 4.69 12.47 9.95
CA GLY A 561 6.07 12.50 10.43
C GLY A 561 6.73 13.86 10.47
N SER A 562 5.98 14.96 10.32
CA SER A 562 6.53 16.32 10.21
C SER A 562 6.42 17.11 11.53
N PRO A 563 7.27 16.85 12.54
CA PRO A 563 7.21 17.58 13.81
C PRO A 563 7.47 19.08 13.59
N THR A 564 6.65 19.91 14.22
CA THR A 564 6.77 21.39 14.17
C THR A 564 6.93 22.01 15.56
N SER A 565 6.86 21.20 16.61
CA SER A 565 7.07 21.59 18.00
C SER A 565 7.72 20.44 18.78
N GLY A 566 8.37 20.74 19.91
CA GLY A 566 9.12 19.73 20.66
C GLY A 566 10.40 19.31 19.93
N GLU A 567 10.67 18.02 19.89
CA GLU A 567 11.82 17.45 19.19
C GLU A 567 11.57 17.33 17.69
N LEU A 568 12.41 17.99 16.89
CA LEU A 568 12.23 18.11 15.45
C LEU A 568 13.02 17.10 14.61
N THR A 569 13.89 16.31 15.24
CA THR A 569 14.74 15.33 14.54
C THR A 569 14.54 13.94 15.12
N ALA A 570 14.71 12.90 14.29
CA ALA A 570 14.58 11.52 14.72
C ALA A 570 15.42 11.22 15.98
N SER A 571 16.69 11.65 16.00
CA SER A 571 17.59 11.42 17.14
C SER A 571 17.10 12.04 18.45
N ALA A 572 16.56 13.26 18.40
CA ALA A 572 16.03 13.96 19.56
C ALA A 572 14.73 13.30 20.04
N ILE A 573 13.83 12.94 19.10
CA ILE A 573 12.59 12.23 19.40
C ILE A 573 12.90 10.90 20.12
N VAL A 574 13.81 10.10 19.56
CA VAL A 574 14.27 8.83 20.16
C VAL A 574 14.82 9.06 21.57
N GLY A 575 15.62 10.11 21.78
CA GLY A 575 16.15 10.47 23.08
C GLY A 575 15.06 10.72 24.13
N ARG A 576 13.93 11.32 23.75
CA ARG A 576 12.78 11.58 24.64
C ARG A 576 11.93 10.34 24.89
N VAL A 577 11.66 9.52 23.86
CA VAL A 577 10.66 8.45 23.96
C VAL A 577 11.24 7.10 24.44
N ARG A 578 12.56 6.88 24.32
CA ARG A 578 13.19 5.59 24.66
C ARG A 578 12.93 5.16 26.12
N GLY A 579 12.84 6.10 27.05
CA GLY A 579 12.52 5.80 28.45
C GLY A 579 11.03 5.58 28.73
N ALA A 580 10.15 6.01 27.83
CA ALA A 580 8.70 5.87 27.97
C ALA A 580 8.17 4.57 27.35
N LEU A 581 8.85 4.05 26.31
CA LEU A 581 8.48 2.81 25.64
C LEU A 581 9.04 1.61 26.39
N SER A 582 8.17 0.70 26.84
CA SER A 582 8.60 -0.59 27.37
C SER A 582 9.24 -1.42 26.25
N ARG A 583 10.29 -2.20 26.57
CA ARG A 583 10.92 -3.13 25.61
C ARG A 583 9.95 -4.19 25.10
N GLU A 584 8.92 -4.52 25.87
CA GLU A 584 7.91 -5.52 25.53
C GLU A 584 6.79 -4.95 24.64
N ALA A 585 6.61 -3.63 24.58
CA ALA A 585 5.55 -2.97 23.81
C ALA A 585 5.73 -3.13 22.30
N ASP A 586 4.67 -3.52 21.59
CA ASP A 586 4.66 -3.55 20.13
C ASP A 586 4.39 -2.18 19.53
N VAL A 587 5.43 -1.57 18.98
CA VAL A 587 5.34 -0.21 18.44
C VAL A 587 5.30 -0.28 16.92
N ARG A 588 4.31 0.39 16.34
CA ARG A 588 4.02 0.38 14.90
C ARG A 588 3.86 1.81 14.42
N PHE A 589 4.58 2.19 13.38
CA PHE A 589 4.42 3.48 12.73
C PHE A 589 3.73 3.31 11.38
N VAL A 590 2.72 4.14 11.12
CA VAL A 590 2.04 4.21 9.84
C VAL A 590 2.15 5.64 9.31
N GLY A 591 3.01 5.83 8.31
CA GLY A 591 3.10 7.08 7.57
C GLY A 591 1.84 7.28 6.74
N VAL A 592 1.04 8.30 7.03
CA VAL A 592 -0.23 8.57 6.31
C VAL A 592 -0.14 9.88 5.56
N GLY A 593 -0.48 9.81 4.27
CA GLY A 593 -0.56 10.98 3.39
C GLY A 593 0.59 11.09 2.40
N ARG A 594 0.63 12.24 1.71
CA ARG A 594 1.51 12.48 0.56
C ARG A 594 2.92 12.88 0.90
N THR A 595 3.03 13.71 1.92
CA THR A 595 4.25 14.39 2.32
C THR A 595 4.70 13.81 3.64
N VAL A 596 4.87 12.49 3.66
CA VAL A 596 5.40 11.81 4.83
C VAL A 596 6.90 12.08 4.91
N ASP A 597 7.34 12.65 6.03
CA ASP A 597 8.76 12.70 6.38
C ASP A 597 9.19 11.31 6.88
N GLU A 598 9.44 10.40 5.93
CA GLU A 598 9.83 9.04 6.28
C GLU A 598 11.22 8.99 6.92
N LEU A 599 12.08 9.99 6.69
CA LEU A 599 13.39 10.06 7.37
C LEU A 599 13.19 10.18 8.88
N VAL A 600 12.21 10.97 9.30
CA VAL A 600 11.83 11.06 10.72
C VAL A 600 11.14 9.78 11.18
N LEU A 601 10.04 9.34 10.54
CA LEU A 601 9.26 8.20 11.03
C LEU A 601 10.05 6.89 11.02
N ARG A 602 10.72 6.57 9.90
CA ARG A 602 11.53 5.35 9.77
C ARG A 602 12.74 5.41 10.69
N GLY A 603 13.42 6.56 10.75
CA GLY A 603 14.56 6.75 11.66
C GLY A 603 14.20 6.56 13.14
N VAL A 604 13.01 7.03 13.55
CA VAL A 604 12.49 6.75 14.91
C VAL A 604 12.13 5.28 15.05
N ALA A 605 11.40 4.70 14.09
CA ALA A 605 10.95 3.32 14.13
C ALA A 605 12.12 2.33 14.29
N ASP A 606 13.13 2.44 13.43
CA ASP A 606 14.33 1.61 13.44
C ASP A 606 15.07 1.73 14.79
N SER A 607 15.16 2.94 15.32
CA SER A 607 15.89 3.23 16.58
C SER A 607 15.20 2.73 17.85
N VAL A 608 13.90 2.40 17.78
CA VAL A 608 13.10 1.88 18.91
C VAL A 608 12.62 0.45 18.68
N GLY A 609 13.08 -0.24 17.63
CA GLY A 609 12.68 -1.61 17.32
C GLY A 609 11.20 -1.73 16.93
N ALA A 610 10.68 -0.73 16.21
CA ALA A 610 9.33 -0.68 15.69
C ALA A 610 9.29 -0.98 14.20
N THR A 611 8.12 -1.38 13.68
CA THR A 611 7.92 -1.48 12.23
C THR A 611 7.39 -0.17 11.66
N TYR A 612 7.74 0.14 10.42
CA TYR A 612 7.22 1.28 9.67
C TYR A 612 6.49 0.80 8.42
N GLU A 613 5.29 1.32 8.21
CA GLU A 613 4.50 1.10 7.01
C GLU A 613 3.96 2.42 6.48
N ARG A 614 3.66 2.46 5.19
CA ARG A 614 3.02 3.64 4.58
C ARG A 614 1.60 3.32 4.15
N LEU A 615 0.68 4.24 4.44
CA LEU A 615 -0.67 4.29 3.87
C LEU A 615 -0.72 5.45 2.87
N ASP A 616 -0.63 5.09 1.58
CA ASP A 616 -0.90 6.04 0.50
C ASP A 616 -2.41 6.11 0.26
N PRO A 617 -3.06 7.28 0.40
CA PRO A 617 -4.48 7.44 0.11
C PRO A 617 -4.75 7.50 -1.42
N GLY A 618 -4.02 6.71 -2.23
CA GLY A 618 -4.10 6.66 -3.69
C GLY A 618 -5.41 6.04 -4.20
N ALA A 619 -5.44 5.46 -5.41
CA ALA A 619 -6.68 4.95 -6.00
C ALA A 619 -7.27 3.68 -5.35
N SER A 620 -6.61 3.11 -4.33
CA SER A 620 -7.08 1.90 -3.64
C SER A 620 -6.62 1.86 -2.17
N PRO A 621 -6.99 2.86 -1.33
CA PRO A 621 -6.56 2.90 0.05
C PRO A 621 -7.12 1.72 0.85
N GLU A 622 -8.25 1.14 0.45
CA GLU A 622 -8.91 0.04 1.15
C GLU A 622 -8.04 -1.22 1.20
N ARG A 623 -7.46 -1.63 0.05
CA ARG A 623 -6.52 -2.77 0.00
C ARG A 623 -5.34 -2.53 0.94
N ARG A 624 -4.77 -1.32 0.90
CA ARG A 624 -3.63 -0.98 1.75
C ARG A 624 -4.01 -0.93 3.23
N ILE A 625 -5.20 -0.44 3.55
CA ILE A 625 -5.76 -0.46 4.90
C ILE A 625 -5.90 -1.89 5.40
N GLU A 626 -6.43 -2.79 4.57
CA GLU A 626 -6.60 -4.21 4.90
C GLU A 626 -5.26 -4.91 5.16
N GLU A 627 -4.26 -4.68 4.31
CA GLU A 627 -2.89 -5.16 4.51
C GLU A 627 -2.31 -4.68 5.85
N ILE A 628 -2.46 -3.38 6.16
CA ILE A 628 -1.99 -2.80 7.42
C ILE A 628 -2.76 -3.41 8.60
N VAL A 629 -4.08 -3.56 8.52
CA VAL A 629 -4.90 -4.15 9.59
C VAL A 629 -4.46 -5.58 9.92
N ILE A 630 -4.16 -6.39 8.91
CA ILE A 630 -3.58 -7.72 9.11
C ILE A 630 -2.17 -7.62 9.68
N GLY A 631 -1.31 -6.77 9.12
CA GLY A 631 0.05 -6.58 9.59
C GLY A 631 0.13 -6.17 11.06
N LEU A 632 -0.83 -5.37 11.53
CA LEU A 632 -0.97 -4.99 12.94
C LEU A 632 -1.41 -6.14 13.85
N SER A 633 -1.97 -7.21 13.29
CA SER A 633 -2.40 -8.41 14.01
C SER A 633 -1.34 -9.51 13.98
N GLN A 634 -0.34 -9.40 13.09
CA GLN A 634 0.77 -10.33 12.98
C GLN A 634 1.81 -10.09 14.09
N PRO A 635 2.44 -11.16 14.61
CA PRO A 635 3.54 -11.02 15.55
C PRO A 635 4.76 -10.37 14.89
N THR A 636 5.49 -9.58 15.68
CA THR A 636 6.76 -8.96 15.30
C THR A 636 7.91 -9.69 15.96
N LEU A 637 8.92 -10.05 15.18
CA LEU A 637 10.27 -10.37 15.65
C LEU A 637 10.99 -9.06 15.97
N ARG A 638 11.68 -8.99 17.10
CA ARG A 638 12.49 -7.83 17.51
C ARG A 638 13.90 -8.25 17.82
N ASP A 639 14.79 -7.27 17.97
CA ASP A 639 16.20 -7.48 18.28
C ASP A 639 16.85 -8.40 17.25
N VAL A 640 16.64 -8.09 15.96
CA VAL A 640 17.14 -8.90 14.83
C VAL A 640 18.67 -8.83 14.79
N GLU A 641 19.32 -9.99 14.91
CA GLU A 641 20.76 -10.14 14.80
C GLU A 641 21.13 -10.89 13.53
N VAL A 642 22.16 -10.42 12.83
CA VAL A 642 22.68 -11.03 11.60
C VAL A 642 24.15 -11.39 11.83
N GLU A 643 24.45 -12.68 11.82
CA GLU A 643 25.82 -13.19 11.89
C GLU A 643 26.40 -13.35 10.49
N LEU A 644 27.53 -12.68 10.23
CA LEU A 644 28.19 -12.72 8.94
C LEU A 644 29.48 -13.56 8.97
N PRO A 645 29.83 -14.21 7.85
CA PRO A 645 31.13 -14.86 7.72
C PRO A 645 32.28 -13.86 7.84
N SER A 646 33.45 -14.35 8.26
CA SER A 646 34.63 -13.52 8.48
C SER A 646 35.02 -12.74 7.22
N GLY A 647 35.14 -11.42 7.34
CA GLY A 647 35.52 -10.51 6.26
C GLY A 647 34.35 -9.85 5.52
N ALA A 648 33.12 -10.35 5.69
CA ALA A 648 31.91 -9.70 5.17
C ALA A 648 31.47 -8.53 6.07
N LYS A 649 30.83 -7.53 5.47
CA LYS A 649 30.24 -6.37 6.16
C LYS A 649 28.90 -6.08 5.51
N LEU A 650 27.90 -5.76 6.34
CA LEU A 650 26.63 -5.24 5.83
C LEU A 650 26.81 -3.81 5.33
N ALA A 651 26.20 -3.49 4.20
CA ALA A 651 26.09 -2.13 3.69
C ALA A 651 25.19 -1.25 4.56
N ALA A 652 24.17 -1.85 5.21
CA ALA A 652 23.24 -1.20 6.12
C ALA A 652 22.93 -2.09 7.34
N ALA A 653 22.55 -1.47 8.46
CA ALA A 653 22.09 -2.24 9.62
C ALA A 653 20.79 -3.00 9.27
N PRO A 654 20.59 -4.22 9.80
CA PRO A 654 19.33 -4.91 9.64
C PRO A 654 18.19 -4.13 10.33
N PRO A 655 16.94 -4.32 9.90
CA PRO A 655 15.80 -3.66 10.53
C PRO A 655 15.68 -4.09 12.00
N GLY A 656 15.32 -3.15 12.87
CA GLY A 656 15.19 -3.43 14.32
C GLY A 656 14.02 -4.35 14.67
N ALA A 657 13.05 -4.50 13.75
CA ALA A 657 11.92 -5.39 13.88
C ALA A 657 11.45 -5.90 12.51
N LEU A 658 10.95 -7.13 12.47
CA LEU A 658 10.45 -7.81 11.27
C LEU A 658 9.10 -8.46 11.56
N ARG A 659 8.19 -8.47 10.59
CA ARG A 659 6.96 -9.27 10.66
C ARG A 659 7.20 -10.65 10.07
N LEU A 660 6.51 -11.64 10.62
CA LEU A 660 6.40 -12.92 9.93
C LEU A 660 5.69 -12.69 8.58
N GLY A 661 6.28 -13.21 7.50
CA GLY A 661 5.80 -13.03 6.13
C GLY A 661 6.48 -11.93 5.34
N GLU A 662 7.30 -11.08 5.97
CA GLU A 662 8.21 -10.18 5.27
C GLU A 662 9.37 -10.96 4.65
N GLU A 663 10.02 -10.36 3.67
CA GLU A 663 11.33 -10.81 3.17
C GLU A 663 12.40 -9.89 3.74
N LEU A 664 13.36 -10.46 4.47
CA LEU A 664 14.55 -9.75 4.92
C LEU A 664 15.51 -9.64 3.73
N SER A 665 15.84 -8.40 3.34
CA SER A 665 16.87 -8.11 2.33
C SER A 665 18.10 -7.51 2.99
N LEU A 666 19.27 -8.09 2.70
CA LEU A 666 20.59 -7.66 3.19
C LEU A 666 21.51 -7.45 2.00
N ALA A 667 22.40 -6.46 2.09
CA ALA A 667 23.41 -6.13 1.08
C ALA A 667 24.80 -5.98 1.70
#